data_AF-A0A938X8Y5-F1
#
_entry.id   AF-A0A938X8Y5-F1
#
_cell.length_a   1.000
_cell.length_b   1.000
_cell.length_c   1.000
_cell.angle_alpha   90.00
_cell.angle_beta   90.00
_cell.angle_gamma   90.00
#
_symmetry.space_group_name_H-M   'P 1'
#
loop_
_entity.id
_entity.type
_entity.pdbx_description
1 polymer ?
#
loop_
_entity_poly.entity_id
_entity_poly.type
_entity_poly.pdbx_seq_one_letter_code
_entity_poly.pdbx_strand_id
1 'polypeptide(L)'
;MQAKKKLTSLLLSLCMVLSVLPTAVFAADDPLVGGSQETDPYEPQMIDKIELEVDAPAEGKPADFSIQSQESDPYTVNDVYWSKCADEGDENTLVSMSADDSFEKGWYRLVLYVYMDFNYAATEDIAVSLVGAQPERLVVDRELESTVVVDAWFAIDPPEKQEITRLAFDEIPVPAAGIDFGQAEDTIEKQVAQAHDEQVKIYSADYYEWSLDSYDDYHVWNTVYSGDEYDGSLAYGVRMLLYAQTGWYFGDTPPEVTVNGEKAKVISLDPYRIEVFMQFGDIVVDYIYIDSEIWPLEGQEIRMEPDNFTVGVDTLGAPAKSLFTIKDARMLIKPEGKGDWRDLTAEDTHFSTENDYTFYAEVEAADGVVFAQDAGGTIRADKDATVTVSPDGKSATLFHEIVLRVYRKAYARTTMYDNDPMFEGIDMTDWETKDHKSVPLTMNAPEPGVTIEDPTFGTPDGKEVIEGMSEYFYWYEVPYVGSQKSINYSPETFEAGKTYMLKISFVSSWLRSYYVPPDFDIEYVVDQDGNILNYARKDSITIDEHDRDLFFWFTVGEVGEPEVVEQIDITGPEDLVGVLGQETTWLSSEQLSNFKLSSDAFVIDNGVWFYSSGSSSNFLRLDLRVNSGYRFKLPQRQALSYNGDSSNITYYSDSNEFDDFVVYIFPSDAEPHTHIYSEEWSSDENNHWHACECGAKADTAAHTYGEWSVTKEATETETGSRERTCTVCDYMQTETIPVIEHEHSYSEEWSSDENNHWHACECGAKADTAAHTYGEWSVTKEATETETGSKERTCTVCAYVQTEAIPAAGTGEPTDSTDPTDSSDSQGQQDPSGDTGIPQTGDSSNMMLWISLMLASCGGVLGMLLYRRKKAAA
;
A
#
# COMPACT_ATOMS: atom_id res chain seq x y z
N MET A 1 12.30 -25.18 -14.63
CA MET A 1 12.69 -26.23 -13.62
C MET A 1 12.13 -25.97 -12.21
N GLN A 2 11.42 -26.94 -11.59
CA GLN A 2 10.99 -26.90 -10.17
C GLN A 2 11.95 -27.65 -9.23
N ALA A 3 12.44 -27.01 -8.15
CA ALA A 3 12.54 -27.54 -6.77
C ALA A 3 13.64 -26.86 -5.90
N LYS A 4 13.24 -26.02 -4.93
CA LYS A 4 13.87 -25.80 -3.58
C LYS A 4 13.39 -24.48 -2.93
N LYS A 5 12.39 -24.53 -2.05
CA LYS A 5 12.17 -23.54 -0.94
C LYS A 5 11.13 -24.06 0.08
N LYS A 6 11.39 -25.23 0.68
CA LYS A 6 10.63 -25.78 1.83
C LYS A 6 11.53 -26.64 2.73
N LEU A 7 12.35 -26.04 3.61
CA LEU A 7 12.90 -26.75 4.78
C LEU A 7 13.50 -25.85 5.91
N THR A 8 12.71 -24.98 6.56
CA THR A 8 13.16 -24.28 7.79
C THR A 8 12.03 -24.01 8.78
N SER A 9 11.19 -25.01 9.06
CA SER A 9 10.23 -24.95 10.19
C SER A 9 10.14 -26.30 10.90
N LEU A 10 10.96 -26.44 11.96
CA LEU A 10 10.74 -27.24 13.18
C LEU A 10 11.99 -27.11 14.08
N LEU A 11 11.81 -27.31 15.40
CA LEU A 11 12.78 -27.02 16.49
C LEU A 11 12.87 -25.50 16.79
N LEU A 12 12.65 -25.01 18.02
CA LEU A 12 12.50 -25.71 19.30
C LEU A 12 11.39 -25.07 20.16
N SER A 13 10.53 -25.89 20.78
CA SER A 13 9.56 -25.44 21.79
C SER A 13 9.88 -26.10 23.14
N LEU A 14 10.31 -25.29 24.12
CA LEU A 14 10.33 -25.66 25.54
C LEU A 14 10.49 -24.42 26.44
N CYS A 15 10.09 -24.54 27.71
CA CYS A 15 10.38 -23.61 28.83
C CYS A 15 9.61 -22.28 28.89
N MET A 16 8.29 -22.33 29.07
CA MET A 16 7.65 -21.49 30.09
C MET A 16 7.88 -22.11 31.49
N VAL A 17 8.12 -21.29 32.53
CA VAL A 17 7.57 -21.35 33.92
C VAL A 17 8.42 -20.53 34.92
N LEU A 18 7.77 -19.54 35.54
CA LEU A 18 8.05 -18.81 36.80
C LEU A 18 9.50 -18.56 37.28
N SER A 19 9.82 -17.27 37.49
CA SER A 19 10.19 -16.75 38.82
C SER A 19 9.78 -15.26 38.95
N VAL A 20 9.75 -14.71 40.17
CA VAL A 20 9.04 -13.45 40.50
C VAL A 20 9.82 -12.57 41.50
N LEU A 21 9.75 -11.24 41.30
CA LEU A 21 10.23 -10.11 42.14
C LEU A 21 11.77 -9.82 42.16
N PRO A 22 12.17 -8.55 42.46
CA PRO A 22 13.49 -8.01 42.07
C PRO A 22 14.48 -7.79 43.23
N THR A 23 15.76 -7.55 42.87
CA THR A 23 16.77 -6.91 43.72
C THR A 23 17.65 -5.96 42.90
N ALA A 24 18.12 -4.88 43.52
CA ALA A 24 18.64 -3.70 42.83
C ALA A 24 20.17 -3.63 42.66
N VAL A 25 20.60 -2.87 41.65
CA VAL A 25 21.87 -2.13 41.52
C VAL A 25 23.18 -2.90 41.70
N PHE A 26 23.92 -3.02 40.59
CA PHE A 26 25.31 -2.56 40.54
C PHE A 26 25.41 -1.50 39.45
N ALA A 27 26.02 -0.35 39.76
CA ALA A 27 26.23 0.72 38.80
C ALA A 27 27.58 0.57 38.09
N ALA A 28 27.57 0.73 36.78
CA ALA A 28 28.71 1.05 35.94
C ALA A 28 28.17 1.99 34.86
N ASP A 29 28.56 3.27 34.98
CA ASP A 29 28.44 4.42 34.07
C ASP A 29 27.17 4.55 33.20
N ASP A 30 26.45 5.67 33.36
CA ASP A 30 25.13 5.90 32.76
C ASP A 30 25.13 5.74 31.22
N PRO A 31 24.32 4.83 30.66
CA PRO A 31 23.79 5.05 29.32
C PRO A 31 22.77 6.19 29.40
N LEU A 32 22.86 7.17 28.50
CA LEU A 32 21.77 8.13 28.32
C LEU A 32 20.52 7.35 27.87
N VAL A 33 19.44 7.46 28.63
CA VAL A 33 18.24 6.63 28.45
C VAL A 33 17.23 7.34 27.56
N GLY A 34 16.99 6.75 26.39
CA GLY A 34 15.98 7.18 25.42
C GLY A 34 16.59 7.97 24.27
N GLY A 35 16.25 7.57 23.05
CA GLY A 35 16.29 8.47 21.90
C GLY A 35 15.07 9.38 21.87
N SER A 36 14.95 10.19 20.82
CA SER A 36 13.72 10.88 20.44
C SER A 36 12.60 9.87 20.32
N GLN A 37 11.56 10.04 21.12
CA GLN A 37 10.40 9.17 21.00
C GLN A 37 9.63 9.61 19.76
N GLU A 38 9.48 8.69 18.83
CA GLU A 38 8.44 8.75 17.81
C GLU A 38 7.08 8.73 18.53
N THR A 39 6.29 9.79 18.31
CA THR A 39 5.01 9.97 19.02
C THR A 39 3.80 9.66 18.14
N ASP A 40 3.97 8.85 17.08
CA ASP A 40 3.12 8.88 15.89
C ASP A 40 1.62 8.94 16.21
N PRO A 41 0.98 10.11 16.03
CA PRO A 41 -0.45 10.24 16.22
C PRO A 41 -1.25 9.44 15.18
N TYR A 42 -0.57 8.87 14.18
CA TYR A 42 -1.09 8.02 13.12
C TYR A 42 -0.31 6.70 13.01
N GLU A 43 0.00 6.05 14.14
CA GLU A 43 0.50 4.66 14.15
C GLU A 43 -0.49 3.78 13.34
N PRO A 44 -0.08 3.25 12.16
CA PRO A 44 -1.03 2.79 11.15
C PRO A 44 -1.75 1.53 11.59
N GLN A 45 -3.07 1.51 11.41
CA GLN A 45 -3.90 0.35 11.75
C GLN A 45 -3.64 -0.78 10.74
N MET A 46 -2.95 -1.82 11.22
CA MET A 46 -2.58 -2.98 10.41
C MET A 46 -3.79 -3.86 10.05
N ILE A 47 -3.99 -4.08 8.76
CA ILE A 47 -5.01 -4.95 8.17
C ILE A 47 -4.36 -6.30 7.82
N ASP A 48 -4.92 -7.39 8.34
CA ASP A 48 -4.49 -8.77 8.05
C ASP A 48 -5.36 -9.48 7.00
N LYS A 49 -6.48 -8.87 6.57
CA LYS A 49 -7.46 -9.49 5.69
C LYS A 49 -8.23 -8.49 4.81
N ILE A 50 -8.47 -8.87 3.56
CA ILE A 50 -9.37 -8.20 2.60
C ILE A 50 -10.43 -9.19 2.13
N GLU A 51 -11.70 -8.78 2.06
CA GLU A 51 -12.76 -9.51 1.36
C GLU A 51 -13.38 -8.62 0.28
N LEU A 52 -13.54 -9.16 -0.93
CA LEU A 52 -14.13 -8.47 -2.09
C LEU A 52 -15.18 -9.39 -2.73
N GLU A 53 -16.37 -8.87 -3.04
CA GLU A 53 -17.36 -9.63 -3.82
C GLU A 53 -16.98 -9.58 -5.32
N VAL A 54 -16.94 -10.75 -5.96
CA VAL A 54 -16.56 -10.90 -7.38
C VAL A 54 -17.48 -11.93 -8.03
N ASP A 55 -18.17 -11.55 -9.11
CA ASP A 55 -19.06 -12.47 -9.82
C ASP A 55 -18.24 -13.52 -10.59
N ALA A 56 -18.57 -14.81 -10.44
CA ALA A 56 -17.73 -15.89 -10.96
C ALA A 56 -17.71 -15.91 -12.52
N PRO A 57 -16.53 -15.82 -13.17
CA PRO A 57 -16.45 -15.71 -14.62
C PRO A 57 -16.89 -16.99 -15.32
N ALA A 58 -17.68 -16.87 -16.39
CA ALA A 58 -18.28 -18.03 -17.08
C ALA A 58 -18.59 -17.73 -18.55
N GLU A 59 -18.52 -18.77 -19.41
CA GLU A 59 -18.78 -18.69 -20.85
C GLU A 59 -20.10 -17.95 -21.19
N GLY A 60 -20.00 -16.85 -21.93
CA GLY A 60 -21.15 -16.01 -22.31
C GLY A 60 -21.65 -15.04 -21.23
N LYS A 61 -20.84 -14.74 -20.21
CA LYS A 61 -21.06 -13.63 -19.26
C LYS A 61 -20.13 -12.47 -19.55
N PRO A 62 -20.54 -11.20 -19.30
CA PRO A 62 -19.62 -10.08 -19.30
C PRO A 62 -18.58 -10.20 -18.20
N ALA A 63 -17.46 -9.50 -18.35
CA ALA A 63 -16.48 -9.32 -17.26
C ALA A 63 -17.00 -8.36 -16.18
N ASP A 64 -16.67 -8.64 -14.92
CA ASP A 64 -17.11 -7.86 -13.76
C ASP A 64 -16.10 -6.74 -13.48
N PHE A 65 -16.46 -5.52 -13.87
CA PHE A 65 -15.74 -4.28 -13.56
C PHE A 65 -16.39 -3.49 -12.41
N SER A 66 -17.35 -4.08 -11.69
CA SER A 66 -18.08 -3.45 -10.58
C SER A 66 -17.56 -3.84 -9.19
N ILE A 67 -16.41 -4.52 -9.14
CA ILE A 67 -15.73 -4.98 -7.93
C ILE A 67 -15.28 -3.77 -7.10
N GLN A 68 -15.91 -3.55 -5.95
CA GLN A 68 -15.64 -2.43 -5.04
C GLN A 68 -15.62 -2.88 -3.58
N SER A 69 -15.02 -2.06 -2.71
CA SER A 69 -15.11 -2.24 -1.25
C SER A 69 -16.44 -1.69 -0.71
N GLN A 70 -16.82 -2.11 0.49
CA GLN A 70 -17.89 -1.45 1.25
C GLN A 70 -17.37 -0.11 1.77
N GLU A 71 -18.25 0.89 1.93
CA GLU A 71 -17.86 2.23 2.43
C GLU A 71 -17.30 2.18 3.88
N SER A 72 -17.61 1.13 4.64
CA SER A 72 -17.04 0.86 5.96
C SER A 72 -15.65 0.20 5.93
N ASP A 73 -15.17 -0.26 4.78
CA ASP A 73 -13.90 -0.98 4.69
C ASP A 73 -12.73 0.03 4.71
N PRO A 74 -11.61 -0.27 5.41
CA PRO A 74 -10.45 0.61 5.50
C PRO A 74 -9.56 0.57 4.24
N TYR A 75 -10.13 0.22 3.09
CA TYR A 75 -9.47 0.12 1.78
C TYR A 75 -10.49 0.36 0.65
N THR A 76 -10.02 0.70 -0.55
CA THR A 76 -10.80 0.67 -1.79
C THR A 76 -10.11 -0.15 -2.87
N VAL A 77 -10.90 -0.76 -3.75
CA VAL A 77 -10.43 -1.17 -5.07
C VAL A 77 -10.37 0.09 -5.92
N ASN A 78 -9.25 0.37 -6.60
CA ASN A 78 -9.10 1.51 -7.52
C ASN A 78 -9.29 1.08 -8.97
N ASP A 79 -8.56 0.04 -9.37
CA ASP A 79 -8.56 -0.47 -10.73
C ASP A 79 -8.95 -1.94 -10.79
N VAL A 80 -9.66 -2.29 -11.85
CA VAL A 80 -10.14 -3.65 -12.15
C VAL A 80 -9.77 -4.00 -13.58
N TYR A 81 -8.73 -4.82 -13.76
CA TYR A 81 -8.25 -5.22 -15.08
C TYR A 81 -8.53 -6.71 -15.34
N TRP A 82 -9.39 -6.99 -16.31
CA TRP A 82 -9.57 -8.34 -16.86
C TRP A 82 -8.81 -8.49 -18.17
N SER A 83 -8.00 -9.56 -18.28
CA SER A 83 -7.38 -9.94 -19.54
C SER A 83 -7.45 -11.44 -19.81
N LYS A 84 -7.49 -11.83 -21.10
CA LYS A 84 -7.27 -13.20 -21.56
C LYS A 84 -5.76 -13.46 -21.57
N CYS A 85 -5.34 -14.63 -21.08
CA CYS A 85 -3.93 -15.02 -21.00
C CYS A 85 -3.70 -16.46 -21.52
N ALA A 86 -2.45 -16.90 -21.58
CA ALA A 86 -2.11 -18.24 -22.04
C ALA A 86 -2.59 -19.33 -21.06
N ASP A 87 -2.42 -19.10 -19.75
CA ASP A 87 -2.46 -20.16 -18.75
C ASP A 87 -2.51 -19.67 -17.29
N GLU A 88 -2.61 -20.62 -16.35
CA GLU A 88 -2.39 -20.40 -14.92
C GLU A 88 -1.02 -19.76 -14.66
N GLY A 89 -1.01 -18.55 -14.08
CA GLY A 89 0.23 -17.84 -13.78
C GLY A 89 0.91 -17.23 -15.00
N ASP A 90 0.21 -17.09 -16.13
CA ASP A 90 0.66 -16.21 -17.20
C ASP A 90 0.28 -14.76 -16.90
N GLU A 91 1.28 -13.89 -16.85
CA GLU A 91 1.12 -12.46 -16.61
C GLU A 91 0.94 -11.66 -17.91
N ASN A 92 1.20 -12.26 -19.07
CA ASN A 92 1.09 -11.60 -20.37
C ASN A 92 -0.39 -11.42 -20.78
N THR A 93 -0.73 -10.21 -21.23
CA THR A 93 -2.08 -9.89 -21.73
C THR A 93 -2.20 -10.23 -23.22
N LEU A 94 -2.97 -11.26 -23.56
CA LEU A 94 -3.35 -11.56 -24.95
C LEU A 94 -4.43 -10.61 -25.44
N VAL A 95 -5.46 -10.38 -24.62
CA VAL A 95 -6.59 -9.48 -24.91
C VAL A 95 -7.06 -8.82 -23.62
N SER A 96 -6.94 -7.49 -23.50
CA SER A 96 -7.62 -6.72 -22.46
C SER A 96 -9.13 -6.75 -22.73
N MET A 97 -9.95 -7.00 -21.71
CA MET A 97 -11.41 -6.98 -21.84
C MET A 97 -11.97 -5.58 -21.57
N SER A 98 -13.11 -5.27 -22.20
CA SER A 98 -13.98 -4.15 -21.88
C SER A 98 -15.29 -4.63 -21.24
N ALA A 99 -16.10 -3.70 -20.70
CA ALA A 99 -17.39 -4.04 -20.10
C ALA A 99 -18.45 -4.59 -21.08
N ASP A 100 -18.26 -4.39 -22.39
CA ASP A 100 -19.10 -4.99 -23.44
C ASP A 100 -18.63 -6.41 -23.84
N ASP A 101 -17.40 -6.80 -23.50
CA ASP A 101 -16.85 -8.11 -23.83
C ASP A 101 -17.39 -9.20 -22.92
N SER A 102 -17.55 -10.40 -23.47
CA SER A 102 -17.98 -11.59 -22.73
C SER A 102 -16.90 -12.67 -22.70
N PHE A 103 -16.79 -13.37 -21.58
CA PHE A 103 -15.90 -14.51 -21.42
C PHE A 103 -16.20 -15.62 -22.44
N GLU A 104 -15.15 -16.11 -23.08
CA GLU A 104 -15.16 -17.31 -23.91
C GLU A 104 -14.55 -18.49 -23.14
N LYS A 105 -14.21 -19.57 -23.86
CA LYS A 105 -13.36 -20.62 -23.29
C LYS A 105 -11.89 -20.18 -23.26
N GLY A 106 -11.22 -20.49 -22.16
CA GLY A 106 -9.79 -20.19 -21.99
C GLY A 106 -9.38 -19.88 -20.55
N TRP A 107 -8.28 -19.14 -20.44
CA TRP A 107 -7.71 -18.62 -19.20
C TRP A 107 -7.83 -17.11 -19.17
N TYR A 108 -8.17 -16.59 -18.00
CA TYR A 108 -8.32 -15.15 -17.74
C TYR A 108 -7.60 -14.76 -16.46
N ARG A 109 -6.87 -13.64 -16.51
CA ARG A 109 -6.24 -12.95 -15.38
C ARG A 109 -7.13 -11.79 -14.95
N LEU A 110 -7.40 -11.68 -13.66
CA LEU A 110 -7.97 -10.52 -13.00
C LEU A 110 -6.88 -9.88 -12.15
N VAL A 111 -6.59 -8.60 -12.39
CA VAL A 111 -5.74 -7.77 -11.53
C VAL A 111 -6.62 -6.74 -10.83
N LEU A 112 -6.49 -6.64 -9.51
CA LEU A 112 -7.14 -5.61 -8.70
C LEU A 112 -6.08 -4.80 -7.96
N TYR A 113 -6.14 -3.48 -8.07
CA TYR A 113 -5.34 -2.58 -7.23
C TYR A 113 -6.16 -2.17 -6.02
N VAL A 114 -5.70 -2.55 -4.82
CA VAL A 114 -6.37 -2.26 -3.55
C VAL A 114 -5.52 -1.29 -2.73
N TYR A 115 -6.05 -0.09 -2.50
CA TYR A 115 -5.40 0.96 -1.73
C TYR A 115 -6.03 1.07 -0.33
N MET A 116 -5.19 1.12 0.71
CA MET A 116 -5.63 1.38 2.09
C MET A 116 -6.09 2.84 2.24
N ASP A 117 -7.09 3.10 3.08
CA ASP A 117 -7.45 4.47 3.48
C ASP A 117 -6.36 5.05 4.40
N PHE A 118 -6.43 6.36 4.64
CA PHE A 118 -5.48 7.07 5.49
C PHE A 118 -5.41 6.44 6.89
N ASN A 119 -4.19 6.32 7.43
CA ASN A 119 -3.90 5.70 8.72
C ASN A 119 -4.18 4.18 8.80
N TYR A 120 -4.15 3.48 7.66
CA TYR A 120 -4.18 2.01 7.57
C TYR A 120 -3.03 1.46 6.70
N ALA A 121 -2.61 0.23 7.00
CA ALA A 121 -1.52 -0.45 6.28
C ALA A 121 -1.75 -1.98 6.19
N ALA A 122 -1.28 -2.63 5.13
CA ALA A 122 -1.34 -4.07 4.96
C ALA A 122 -0.17 -4.79 5.64
N THR A 123 -0.46 -5.86 6.38
CA THR A 123 0.57 -6.78 6.91
C THR A 123 1.29 -7.55 5.80
N GLU A 124 2.51 -8.02 6.05
CA GLU A 124 3.27 -8.86 5.09
C GLU A 124 2.52 -10.14 4.68
N ASP A 125 1.75 -10.76 5.59
CA ASP A 125 0.95 -11.98 5.35
C ASP A 125 -0.52 -11.68 4.97
N ILE A 126 -0.81 -10.52 4.36
CA ILE A 126 -2.17 -10.03 4.02
C ILE A 126 -3.03 -11.07 3.27
N ALA A 127 -4.18 -11.45 3.87
CA ALA A 127 -5.05 -12.50 3.34
C ALA A 127 -6.25 -11.96 2.55
N VAL A 128 -6.17 -12.01 1.21
CA VAL A 128 -7.28 -11.63 0.32
C VAL A 128 -8.22 -12.82 0.05
N SER A 129 -9.53 -12.57 0.07
CA SER A 129 -10.55 -13.55 -0.34
C SER A 129 -11.56 -12.95 -1.33
N LEU A 130 -11.64 -13.54 -2.52
CA LEU A 130 -12.66 -13.22 -3.52
C LEU A 130 -13.94 -14.02 -3.21
N VAL A 131 -15.01 -13.34 -2.84
CA VAL A 131 -16.29 -13.91 -2.41
C VAL A 131 -17.22 -14.00 -3.62
N GLY A 132 -17.67 -15.22 -3.94
CA GLY A 132 -18.50 -15.50 -5.11
C GLY A 132 -17.75 -16.28 -6.19
N ALA A 133 -16.55 -15.81 -6.54
CA ALA A 133 -15.62 -16.50 -7.42
C ALA A 133 -14.68 -17.47 -6.67
N GLN A 134 -13.99 -18.36 -7.40
CA GLN A 134 -12.89 -19.19 -6.89
C GLN A 134 -11.84 -19.31 -8.02
N PRO A 135 -10.69 -18.63 -7.94
CA PRO A 135 -9.63 -18.78 -8.93
C PRO A 135 -8.86 -20.10 -8.72
N GLU A 136 -8.24 -20.60 -9.80
CA GLU A 136 -7.35 -21.78 -9.73
C GLU A 136 -6.00 -21.40 -9.08
N ARG A 137 -5.57 -20.15 -9.27
CA ARG A 137 -4.42 -19.53 -8.61
C ARG A 137 -4.76 -18.11 -8.17
N LEU A 138 -4.43 -17.79 -6.93
CA LEU A 138 -4.44 -16.43 -6.38
C LEU A 138 -3.01 -16.09 -5.95
N VAL A 139 -2.51 -14.94 -6.38
CA VAL A 139 -1.34 -14.26 -5.85
C VAL A 139 -1.82 -12.97 -5.23
N VAL A 140 -1.19 -12.58 -4.13
CA VAL A 140 -1.36 -11.29 -3.48
C VAL A 140 0.05 -10.75 -3.29
N ASP A 141 0.31 -9.56 -3.79
CA ASP A 141 1.57 -8.85 -3.56
C ASP A 141 1.29 -7.55 -2.79
N ARG A 142 2.25 -7.14 -1.97
CA ARG A 142 2.20 -5.92 -1.17
C ARG A 142 3.32 -5.01 -1.65
N GLU A 143 3.08 -4.35 -2.79
CA GLU A 143 4.02 -3.40 -3.41
C GLU A 143 4.46 -2.31 -2.43
N LEU A 144 3.51 -1.80 -1.63
CA LEU A 144 3.73 -0.83 -0.56
C LEU A 144 2.81 -1.17 0.62
N GLU A 145 3.10 -0.62 1.81
CA GLU A 145 2.24 -0.84 2.98
C GLU A 145 0.81 -0.30 2.76
N SER A 146 0.64 0.71 1.91
CA SER A 146 -0.66 1.27 1.51
C SER A 146 -1.27 0.63 0.26
N THR A 147 -0.58 -0.29 -0.43
CA THR A 147 -0.99 -0.84 -1.74
C THR A 147 -0.84 -2.35 -1.82
N VAL A 148 -1.94 -3.04 -2.08
CA VAL A 148 -2.00 -4.49 -2.30
C VAL A 148 -2.52 -4.76 -3.71
N VAL A 149 -1.75 -5.53 -4.48
CA VAL A 149 -2.14 -5.99 -5.82
C VAL A 149 -2.61 -7.44 -5.72
N VAL A 150 -3.80 -7.69 -6.27
CA VAL A 150 -4.46 -9.00 -6.20
C VAL A 150 -4.54 -9.59 -7.60
N ASP A 151 -3.98 -10.79 -7.76
CA ASP A 151 -3.76 -11.42 -9.05
C ASP A 151 -4.43 -12.80 -9.09
N ALA A 152 -5.51 -12.93 -9.86
CA ALA A 152 -6.39 -14.10 -9.84
C ALA A 152 -6.57 -14.72 -11.23
N TRP A 153 -6.18 -15.99 -11.39
CA TRP A 153 -6.32 -16.74 -12.64
C TRP A 153 -7.53 -17.67 -12.61
N PHE A 154 -8.38 -17.55 -13.63
CA PHE A 154 -9.64 -18.30 -13.77
C PHE A 154 -9.64 -19.16 -15.04
N ALA A 155 -10.08 -20.42 -14.89
CA ALA A 155 -10.23 -21.39 -15.97
C ALA A 155 -11.68 -21.52 -16.42
N ILE A 156 -11.95 -21.33 -17.71
CA ILE A 156 -13.28 -21.49 -18.32
C ILE A 156 -13.19 -22.54 -19.43
N ASP A 157 -13.37 -23.82 -19.10
CA ASP A 157 -13.14 -24.97 -20.00
C ASP A 157 -11.86 -24.82 -20.87
N PRO A 158 -10.67 -24.54 -20.28
CA PRO A 158 -9.49 -24.22 -21.06
C PRO A 158 -8.98 -25.41 -21.89
N PRO A 159 -8.35 -25.16 -23.06
CA PRO A 159 -7.73 -26.20 -23.88
C PRO A 159 -6.57 -26.93 -23.18
N GLU A 160 -6.30 -28.17 -23.62
CA GLU A 160 -5.17 -28.97 -23.13
C GLU A 160 -3.83 -28.39 -23.60
N LYS A 161 -2.87 -28.25 -22.67
CA LYS A 161 -1.57 -27.60 -22.90
C LYS A 161 -0.74 -28.30 -23.98
N GLN A 162 -0.22 -27.55 -24.95
CA GLN A 162 0.63 -28.05 -26.04
C GLN A 162 1.92 -27.23 -26.19
N GLU A 163 3.03 -27.91 -26.47
CA GLU A 163 4.35 -27.29 -26.59
C GLU A 163 4.59 -26.73 -28.00
N ILE A 164 4.97 -25.46 -28.10
CA ILE A 164 5.42 -24.83 -29.35
C ILE A 164 6.89 -25.20 -29.55
N THR A 165 7.15 -26.19 -30.42
CA THR A 165 8.53 -26.63 -30.74
C THR A 165 9.10 -26.01 -32.03
N ARG A 166 8.27 -25.33 -32.83
CA ARG A 166 8.65 -24.71 -34.12
C ARG A 166 7.70 -23.57 -34.49
N LEU A 167 8.23 -22.49 -35.05
CA LEU A 167 7.50 -21.40 -35.70
C LEU A 167 8.11 -21.11 -37.09
N ALA A 168 7.29 -20.75 -38.07
CA ALA A 168 7.73 -20.41 -39.42
C ALA A 168 6.91 -19.26 -40.00
N PHE A 169 7.59 -18.15 -40.32
CA PHE A 169 6.98 -16.94 -40.85
C PHE A 169 7.53 -16.66 -42.25
N ASP A 170 6.65 -16.67 -43.25
CA ASP A 170 7.00 -16.36 -44.64
C ASP A 170 6.46 -14.98 -45.05
N GLU A 171 7.01 -14.42 -46.13
CA GLU A 171 6.64 -13.10 -46.67
C GLU A 171 6.83 -11.91 -45.69
N ILE A 172 7.68 -12.07 -44.68
CA ILE A 172 8.10 -11.00 -43.77
C ILE A 172 8.92 -9.95 -44.55
N PRO A 173 8.60 -8.64 -44.49
CA PRO A 173 9.29 -7.64 -45.30
C PRO A 173 10.77 -7.51 -44.94
N VAL A 174 11.62 -7.45 -45.96
CA VAL A 174 13.06 -7.21 -45.83
C VAL A 174 13.33 -5.73 -46.13
N PRO A 175 14.01 -4.98 -45.24
CA PRO A 175 14.35 -3.58 -45.47
C PRO A 175 15.06 -3.33 -46.80
N ALA A 176 14.51 -2.39 -47.58
CA ALA A 176 14.96 -2.07 -48.93
C ALA A 176 14.51 -0.65 -49.33
N ALA A 177 15.17 -0.06 -50.33
CA ALA A 177 14.87 1.30 -50.78
C ALA A 177 13.41 1.46 -51.25
N GLY A 178 12.65 2.28 -50.54
CA GLY A 178 11.21 2.49 -50.76
C GLY A 178 10.29 1.56 -49.96
N ILE A 179 10.81 0.90 -48.91
CA ILE A 179 9.98 0.36 -47.82
C ILE A 179 9.24 1.49 -47.09
N ASP A 180 8.09 1.15 -46.51
CA ASP A 180 7.37 1.95 -45.53
C ASP A 180 7.31 1.05 -44.28
N PHE A 181 7.94 1.49 -43.18
CA PHE A 181 8.15 0.61 -42.02
C PHE A 181 6.86 0.31 -41.26
N GLY A 182 5.92 1.28 -41.15
CA GLY A 182 4.60 1.02 -40.55
C GLY A 182 3.78 0.02 -41.37
N GLN A 183 3.78 0.15 -42.71
CA GLN A 183 3.16 -0.87 -43.59
C GLN A 183 3.89 -2.23 -43.55
N ALA A 184 5.17 -2.25 -43.17
CA ALA A 184 5.91 -3.49 -42.98
C ALA A 184 5.54 -4.18 -41.65
N GLU A 185 5.34 -3.41 -40.58
CA GLU A 185 4.86 -3.86 -39.26
C GLU A 185 3.43 -4.41 -39.35
N ASP A 186 2.50 -3.67 -39.97
CA ASP A 186 1.16 -4.13 -40.39
C ASP A 186 1.21 -5.49 -41.12
N THR A 187 2.23 -5.67 -41.97
CA THR A 187 2.41 -6.91 -42.75
C THR A 187 2.93 -8.05 -41.88
N ILE A 188 3.84 -7.78 -40.93
CA ILE A 188 4.36 -8.78 -39.99
C ILE A 188 3.24 -9.32 -39.11
N GLU A 189 2.44 -8.46 -38.48
CA GLU A 189 1.34 -8.89 -37.61
C GLU A 189 0.39 -9.84 -38.35
N LYS A 190 0.01 -9.45 -39.57
CA LYS A 190 -0.86 -10.21 -40.44
C LYS A 190 -0.25 -11.55 -40.86
N GLN A 191 1.04 -11.64 -41.17
CA GLN A 191 1.68 -12.91 -41.54
C GLN A 191 1.88 -13.83 -40.33
N VAL A 192 2.18 -13.28 -39.15
CA VAL A 192 2.23 -14.04 -37.89
C VAL A 192 0.87 -14.66 -37.58
N ALA A 193 -0.21 -13.87 -37.66
CA ALA A 193 -1.56 -14.39 -37.51
C ALA A 193 -1.90 -15.44 -38.60
N GLN A 194 -1.63 -15.16 -39.87
CA GLN A 194 -1.93 -16.10 -40.97
C GLN A 194 -1.17 -17.43 -40.84
N ALA A 195 0.02 -17.44 -40.23
CA ALA A 195 0.82 -18.65 -40.03
C ALA A 195 0.48 -19.40 -38.73
N HIS A 196 0.24 -18.68 -37.63
CA HIS A 196 0.26 -19.25 -36.28
C HIS A 196 -0.76 -18.63 -35.28
N ASP A 197 -1.83 -17.96 -35.71
CA ASP A 197 -2.86 -17.36 -34.81
C ASP A 197 -3.47 -18.36 -33.80
N GLU A 198 -3.56 -19.65 -34.12
CA GLU A 198 -4.01 -20.68 -33.16
C GLU A 198 -2.99 -20.97 -32.03
N GLN A 199 -1.73 -20.54 -32.18
CA GLN A 199 -0.59 -20.90 -31.30
C GLN A 199 0.07 -19.71 -30.61
N VAL A 200 0.24 -18.59 -31.32
CA VAL A 200 0.85 -17.35 -30.79
C VAL A 200 0.08 -16.13 -31.26
N LYS A 201 0.01 -15.12 -30.38
CA LYS A 201 -0.37 -13.76 -30.73
C LYS A 201 0.90 -12.91 -30.80
N ILE A 202 0.98 -11.98 -31.75
CA ILE A 202 1.98 -10.92 -31.71
C ILE A 202 1.59 -9.86 -30.66
N TYR A 203 2.59 -9.30 -29.99
CA TYR A 203 2.46 -8.12 -29.14
C TYR A 203 3.09 -6.89 -29.80
N SER A 204 4.30 -7.04 -30.36
CA SER A 204 4.95 -6.02 -31.18
C SER A 204 5.77 -6.64 -32.31
N ALA A 205 5.84 -5.92 -33.43
CA ALA A 205 6.84 -6.07 -34.47
C ALA A 205 7.61 -4.75 -34.52
N ASP A 206 8.93 -4.78 -34.34
CA ASP A 206 9.74 -3.57 -34.22
C ASP A 206 10.95 -3.67 -35.16
N TYR A 207 11.13 -2.72 -36.07
CA TYR A 207 12.35 -2.62 -36.88
C TYR A 207 13.47 -1.88 -36.16
N TYR A 208 14.71 -2.34 -36.36
CA TYR A 208 15.91 -1.71 -35.83
C TYR A 208 16.96 -1.54 -36.93
N GLU A 209 17.77 -0.48 -36.82
CA GLU A 209 18.97 -0.26 -37.62
C GLU A 209 20.22 -0.26 -36.75
N TRP A 210 21.33 -0.75 -37.30
CA TRP A 210 22.65 -0.73 -36.67
C TRP A 210 23.39 0.55 -37.08
N SER A 211 23.19 1.62 -36.31
CA SER A 211 23.76 2.94 -36.56
C SER A 211 24.45 3.49 -35.30
N LEU A 212 25.22 4.58 -35.47
CA LEU A 212 25.86 5.28 -34.35
C LEU A 212 24.80 5.78 -33.36
N ASP A 213 25.11 5.72 -32.06
CA ASP A 213 24.29 6.38 -31.05
C ASP A 213 24.31 7.92 -31.21
N SER A 214 23.32 8.56 -30.60
CA SER A 214 23.10 10.00 -30.57
C SER A 214 23.86 10.75 -29.45
N TYR A 215 24.35 10.04 -28.43
CA TYR A 215 25.10 10.58 -27.29
C TYR A 215 26.55 10.09 -27.25
N ASP A 216 26.77 8.79 -27.49
CA ASP A 216 28.08 8.13 -27.47
C ASP A 216 28.67 7.88 -28.88
N ASP A 217 29.95 7.48 -28.96
CA ASP A 217 30.70 7.30 -30.21
C ASP A 217 30.89 5.84 -30.69
N TYR A 218 29.92 4.97 -30.40
CA TYR A 218 29.81 3.58 -30.88
C TYR A 218 28.45 3.26 -31.54
N HIS A 219 28.31 2.09 -32.18
CA HIS A 219 27.06 1.67 -32.83
C HIS A 219 26.15 0.88 -31.88
N VAL A 220 24.84 1.07 -32.05
CA VAL A 220 23.76 0.46 -31.26
C VAL A 220 22.60 0.02 -32.16
N TRP A 221 21.65 -0.74 -31.61
CA TRP A 221 20.37 -0.99 -32.26
C TRP A 221 19.38 0.16 -32.01
N ASN A 222 19.34 1.13 -32.92
CA ASN A 222 18.36 2.21 -32.90
C ASN A 222 17.01 1.73 -33.45
N THR A 223 15.91 2.08 -32.78
CA THR A 223 14.54 1.83 -33.24
C THR A 223 14.24 2.64 -34.50
N VAL A 224 13.70 1.99 -35.54
CA VAL A 224 13.23 2.64 -36.76
C VAL A 224 11.74 2.93 -36.62
N TYR A 225 11.28 4.13 -36.98
CA TYR A 225 9.89 4.54 -36.83
C TYR A 225 9.15 4.65 -38.18
N SER A 226 7.82 4.60 -38.11
CA SER A 226 6.92 4.79 -39.25
C SER A 226 7.10 6.18 -39.90
N GLY A 227 7.97 6.25 -40.91
CA GLY A 227 8.26 7.46 -41.69
C GLY A 227 9.73 7.64 -42.06
N ASP A 228 10.63 6.87 -41.43
CA ASP A 228 12.07 6.99 -41.66
C ASP A 228 12.52 6.47 -43.04
N GLU A 229 13.57 7.08 -43.61
CA GLU A 229 14.11 6.71 -44.92
C GLU A 229 15.18 5.61 -44.78
N TYR A 230 14.96 4.45 -45.42
CA TYR A 230 15.94 3.35 -45.47
C TYR A 230 17.30 3.79 -46.06
N ASP A 231 18.36 3.74 -45.25
CA ASP A 231 19.75 3.84 -45.70
C ASP A 231 20.33 2.46 -46.05
N GLY A 232 20.57 2.23 -47.33
CA GLY A 232 21.16 0.99 -47.86
C GLY A 232 22.66 0.78 -47.58
N SER A 233 23.26 1.54 -46.67
CA SER A 233 24.60 1.30 -46.12
C SER A 233 24.61 0.69 -44.71
N LEU A 234 23.46 0.71 -44.00
CA LEU A 234 23.31 0.13 -42.66
C LEU A 234 22.91 -1.35 -42.71
N ALA A 235 23.14 -2.06 -41.60
CA ALA A 235 22.50 -3.34 -41.32
C ALA A 235 21.19 -3.09 -40.56
N TYR A 236 20.18 -3.92 -40.81
CA TYR A 236 18.88 -3.82 -40.15
C TYR A 236 18.55 -5.13 -39.43
N GLY A 237 17.53 -5.09 -38.57
CA GLY A 237 16.88 -6.27 -38.04
C GLY A 237 15.40 -6.04 -37.79
N VAL A 238 14.69 -7.12 -37.54
CA VAL A 238 13.30 -7.10 -37.10
C VAL A 238 13.15 -7.95 -35.84
N ARG A 239 12.58 -7.35 -34.82
CA ARG A 239 12.16 -7.96 -33.56
C ARG A 239 10.68 -8.35 -33.69
N MET A 240 10.31 -9.50 -33.15
CA MET A 240 8.92 -9.90 -32.95
C MET A 240 8.79 -10.41 -31.53
N LEU A 241 7.97 -9.73 -30.72
CA LEU A 241 7.57 -10.19 -29.40
C LEU A 241 6.25 -10.95 -29.52
N LEU A 242 6.28 -12.25 -29.21
CA LEU A 242 5.16 -13.16 -29.38
C LEU A 242 4.75 -13.77 -28.03
N TYR A 243 3.45 -13.77 -27.76
CA TYR A 243 2.87 -14.44 -26.60
C TYR A 243 2.17 -15.74 -27.02
N ALA A 244 2.25 -16.78 -26.20
CA ALA A 244 1.57 -18.04 -26.47
C ALA A 244 0.05 -17.87 -26.32
N GLN A 245 -0.72 -18.41 -27.26
CA GLN A 245 -2.18 -18.43 -27.17
C GLN A 245 -2.64 -19.37 -26.06
N THR A 246 -3.88 -19.20 -25.60
CA THR A 246 -4.43 -20.03 -24.51
C THR A 246 -4.31 -21.53 -24.80
N GLY A 247 -3.65 -22.26 -23.89
CA GLY A 247 -3.34 -23.69 -24.05
C GLY A 247 -2.07 -24.01 -24.83
N TRP A 248 -1.24 -23.02 -25.15
CA TRP A 248 0.10 -23.22 -25.69
C TRP A 248 1.17 -22.69 -24.74
N TYR A 249 2.37 -23.29 -24.82
CA TYR A 249 3.53 -22.85 -24.05
C TYR A 249 4.83 -23.13 -24.81
N PHE A 250 5.91 -22.43 -24.43
CA PHE A 250 7.27 -22.70 -24.86
C PHE A 250 8.01 -23.52 -23.78
N GLY A 251 8.72 -24.59 -24.18
CA GLY A 251 9.47 -25.42 -23.24
C GLY A 251 10.78 -24.78 -22.75
N ASP A 252 11.47 -25.44 -21.80
CA ASP A 252 12.83 -25.11 -21.32
C ASP A 252 13.91 -25.12 -22.46
N THR A 253 13.54 -25.29 -23.73
CA THR A 253 14.40 -25.29 -24.92
C THR A 253 13.76 -24.44 -26.02
N PRO A 254 14.49 -23.46 -26.63
CA PRO A 254 13.93 -22.60 -27.67
C PRO A 254 13.39 -23.38 -28.88
N PRO A 255 12.23 -23.00 -29.45
CA PRO A 255 11.70 -23.60 -30.67
C PRO A 255 12.61 -23.34 -31.89
N GLU A 256 12.48 -24.18 -32.92
CA GLU A 256 13.05 -23.88 -34.23
C GLU A 256 12.25 -22.73 -34.86
N VAL A 257 12.82 -21.52 -34.95
CA VAL A 257 12.17 -20.38 -35.60
C VAL A 257 12.83 -20.06 -36.94
N THR A 258 12.02 -19.97 -38.00
CA THR A 258 12.47 -19.55 -39.34
C THR A 258 11.66 -18.36 -39.87
N VAL A 259 12.35 -17.36 -40.44
CA VAL A 259 11.76 -16.20 -41.11
C VAL A 259 12.22 -16.18 -42.56
N ASN A 260 11.29 -16.13 -43.51
CA ASN A 260 11.53 -16.25 -44.96
C ASN A 260 12.36 -17.50 -45.34
N GLY A 261 12.20 -18.59 -44.57
CA GLY A 261 12.94 -19.83 -44.72
C GLY A 261 14.35 -19.86 -44.08
N GLU A 262 14.90 -18.71 -43.66
CA GLU A 262 16.19 -18.62 -42.95
C GLU A 262 16.00 -18.72 -41.44
N LYS A 263 17.01 -19.18 -40.70
CA LYS A 263 16.93 -19.40 -39.25
C LYS A 263 16.99 -18.06 -38.49
N ALA A 264 15.98 -17.77 -37.68
CA ALA A 264 15.97 -16.61 -36.79
C ALA A 264 16.73 -16.88 -35.47
N LYS A 265 17.10 -15.80 -34.76
CA LYS A 265 17.63 -15.84 -33.40
C LYS A 265 16.46 -15.79 -32.41
N VAL A 266 16.55 -16.52 -31.31
CA VAL A 266 15.67 -16.35 -30.14
C VAL A 266 16.52 -15.65 -29.08
N ILE A 267 16.07 -14.47 -28.63
CA ILE A 267 16.86 -13.57 -27.78
C ILE A 267 16.27 -13.37 -26.37
N SER A 268 14.99 -13.74 -26.19
CA SER A 268 14.38 -13.99 -24.88
C SER A 268 13.37 -15.14 -24.98
N LEU A 269 13.18 -15.89 -23.89
CA LEU A 269 12.27 -17.04 -23.84
C LEU A 269 11.79 -17.29 -22.40
N ASP A 270 10.47 -17.23 -22.23
CA ASP A 270 9.73 -17.58 -21.02
C ASP A 270 8.60 -18.57 -21.41
N PRO A 271 7.93 -19.26 -20.45
CA PRO A 271 6.94 -20.29 -20.77
C PRO A 271 5.79 -19.83 -21.67
N TYR A 272 5.43 -18.54 -21.67
CA TYR A 272 4.34 -17.98 -22.48
C TYR A 272 4.76 -16.78 -23.35
N ARG A 273 6.06 -16.45 -23.40
CA ARG A 273 6.60 -15.29 -24.14
C ARG A 273 7.89 -15.67 -24.87
N ILE A 274 8.00 -15.34 -26.14
CA ILE A 274 9.23 -15.50 -26.91
C ILE A 274 9.57 -14.22 -27.66
N GLU A 275 10.85 -13.85 -27.64
CA GLU A 275 11.37 -12.73 -28.41
C GLU A 275 12.29 -13.25 -29.53
N VAL A 276 11.86 -13.02 -30.76
CA VAL A 276 12.51 -13.48 -31.99
C VAL A 276 13.16 -12.30 -32.68
N PHE A 277 14.39 -12.49 -33.17
CA PHE A 277 15.11 -11.49 -33.95
C PHE A 277 15.62 -12.09 -35.27
N MET A 278 15.31 -11.43 -36.40
CA MET A 278 15.89 -11.74 -37.70
C MET A 278 16.76 -10.57 -38.17
N GLN A 279 17.97 -10.88 -38.61
CA GLN A 279 19.01 -9.91 -38.97
C GLN A 279 19.16 -9.82 -40.49
N PHE A 280 19.29 -8.58 -41.01
CA PHE A 280 19.42 -8.27 -42.43
C PHE A 280 20.73 -7.49 -42.69
N GLY A 281 21.79 -8.22 -43.04
CA GLY A 281 23.13 -7.68 -43.29
C GLY A 281 24.18 -8.23 -42.30
N ASP A 282 25.46 -8.02 -42.62
CA ASP A 282 26.58 -8.34 -41.71
C ASP A 282 26.77 -7.18 -40.71
N ILE A 283 26.94 -7.50 -39.42
CA ILE A 283 27.15 -6.51 -38.36
C ILE A 283 28.60 -6.51 -37.89
N VAL A 284 29.15 -5.31 -37.70
CA VAL A 284 30.42 -5.08 -37.02
C VAL A 284 30.12 -4.40 -35.68
N VAL A 285 30.38 -5.09 -34.57
CA VAL A 285 30.24 -4.57 -33.22
C VAL A 285 31.55 -3.88 -32.81
N ASP A 286 31.50 -2.58 -32.56
CA ASP A 286 32.61 -1.74 -32.13
C ASP A 286 32.59 -1.41 -30.63
N TYR A 287 31.53 -1.72 -29.90
CA TYR A 287 31.49 -1.66 -28.43
C TYR A 287 30.79 -2.87 -27.81
N ILE A 288 31.33 -3.38 -26.71
CA ILE A 288 30.82 -4.57 -26.01
C ILE A 288 30.43 -4.19 -24.57
N TYR A 289 29.14 -4.13 -24.28
CA TYR A 289 28.63 -3.87 -22.93
C TYR A 289 28.15 -5.16 -22.25
N ILE A 290 28.65 -5.40 -21.04
CA ILE A 290 28.19 -6.47 -20.15
C ILE A 290 27.75 -5.83 -18.83
N ASP A 291 26.58 -6.22 -18.32
CA ASP A 291 26.09 -5.79 -17.01
C ASP A 291 26.34 -6.86 -15.94
N SER A 292 26.31 -6.46 -14.66
CA SER A 292 26.52 -7.29 -13.47
C SER A 292 25.45 -6.98 -12.42
N GLU A 293 24.67 -7.96 -11.98
CA GLU A 293 23.60 -7.75 -10.99
C GLU A 293 24.09 -7.25 -9.61
N ILE A 294 25.41 -7.25 -9.36
CA ILE A 294 26.04 -6.85 -8.09
C ILE A 294 27.18 -5.84 -8.31
N TRP A 295 27.21 -4.82 -7.44
CA TRP A 295 28.33 -3.90 -7.23
C TRP A 295 29.27 -4.37 -6.10
N PRO A 296 30.56 -4.00 -6.12
CA PRO A 296 31.50 -4.30 -5.05
C PRO A 296 31.33 -3.35 -3.85
N LEU A 297 30.30 -3.56 -3.01
CA LEU A 297 30.09 -2.78 -1.79
C LEU A 297 30.80 -3.42 -0.58
N GLU A 298 31.47 -2.63 0.28
CA GLU A 298 32.28 -3.15 1.39
C GLU A 298 31.48 -4.07 2.32
N GLY A 299 31.92 -5.33 2.43
CA GLY A 299 31.29 -6.36 3.25
C GLY A 299 30.00 -6.97 2.69
N GLN A 300 29.65 -6.74 1.42
CA GLN A 300 28.58 -7.48 0.73
C GLN A 300 29.06 -8.87 0.30
N GLU A 301 28.17 -9.89 0.33
CA GLU A 301 28.47 -11.26 -0.12
C GLU A 301 28.69 -11.30 -1.65
N ILE A 302 29.72 -12.00 -2.12
CA ILE A 302 30.05 -12.09 -3.54
C ILE A 302 29.31 -13.26 -4.20
N ARG A 303 28.37 -12.98 -5.10
CA ARG A 303 27.78 -14.00 -5.99
C ARG A 303 28.82 -14.44 -7.02
N MET A 304 29.15 -15.73 -7.00
CA MET A 304 30.14 -16.34 -7.91
C MET A 304 29.52 -17.01 -9.12
N GLU A 305 28.20 -16.96 -9.26
CA GLU A 305 27.44 -17.69 -10.29
C GLU A 305 27.44 -16.92 -11.63
N PRO A 306 27.59 -17.59 -12.80
CA PRO A 306 27.66 -16.93 -14.10
C PRO A 306 26.39 -16.20 -14.53
N ASP A 307 25.26 -16.45 -13.87
CA ASP A 307 23.97 -15.81 -14.13
C ASP A 307 23.91 -14.35 -13.67
N ASN A 308 24.88 -13.91 -12.85
CA ASN A 308 25.09 -12.53 -12.45
C ASN A 308 25.39 -11.59 -13.65
N PHE A 309 25.81 -12.12 -14.81
CA PHE A 309 26.26 -11.32 -15.96
C PHE A 309 25.30 -11.38 -17.14
N THR A 310 24.94 -10.22 -17.68
CA THR A 310 24.03 -10.10 -18.84
C THR A 310 24.59 -9.19 -19.93
N VAL A 311 24.00 -9.20 -21.12
CA VAL A 311 24.32 -8.24 -22.19
C VAL A 311 23.54 -6.96 -21.93
N GLY A 312 24.23 -5.81 -21.92
CA GLY A 312 23.61 -4.50 -21.62
C GLY A 312 22.61 -4.04 -22.69
N VAL A 313 21.33 -4.40 -22.50
CA VAL A 313 20.24 -4.04 -23.43
C VAL A 313 19.94 -2.55 -23.43
N ASP A 314 20.08 -1.87 -22.29
CA ASP A 314 19.80 -0.43 -22.17
C ASP A 314 20.86 0.44 -22.86
N THR A 315 22.05 -0.11 -23.11
CA THR A 315 23.18 0.57 -23.76
C THR A 315 23.33 0.20 -25.23
N LEU A 316 23.09 -1.06 -25.61
CA LEU A 316 23.25 -1.54 -26.99
C LEU A 316 21.92 -1.63 -27.77
N GLY A 317 20.82 -1.17 -27.17
CA GLY A 317 19.46 -1.26 -27.69
C GLY A 317 18.78 -2.60 -27.37
N ALA A 318 17.45 -2.62 -27.31
CA ALA A 318 16.67 -3.77 -26.84
C ALA A 318 17.09 -5.15 -27.43
N PRO A 319 17.33 -5.31 -28.75
CA PRO A 319 17.77 -6.59 -29.29
C PRO A 319 19.27 -6.90 -29.13
N ALA A 320 20.03 -6.23 -28.24
CA ALA A 320 21.46 -6.47 -28.02
C ALA A 320 21.87 -7.94 -27.81
N LYS A 321 20.99 -8.75 -27.20
CA LYS A 321 21.16 -10.21 -27.04
C LYS A 321 21.25 -10.97 -28.39
N SER A 322 20.98 -10.33 -29.52
CA SER A 322 21.20 -10.85 -30.88
C SER A 322 22.67 -10.81 -31.34
N LEU A 323 23.50 -9.99 -30.69
CA LEU A 323 24.85 -9.63 -31.17
C LEU A 323 25.88 -10.69 -30.78
N PHE A 324 25.92 -11.08 -29.50
CA PHE A 324 26.90 -12.00 -28.95
C PHE A 324 26.35 -12.79 -27.74
N THR A 325 27.07 -13.83 -27.34
CA THR A 325 26.75 -14.64 -26.16
C THR A 325 27.96 -14.72 -25.23
N ILE A 326 27.74 -14.45 -23.94
CA ILE A 326 28.73 -14.64 -22.88
C ILE A 326 29.03 -16.15 -22.75
N LYS A 327 30.31 -16.52 -22.78
CA LYS A 327 30.80 -17.91 -22.63
C LYS A 327 31.40 -18.17 -21.27
N ASP A 328 32.04 -17.14 -20.73
CA ASP A 328 32.71 -17.10 -19.45
C ASP A 328 32.62 -15.66 -18.97
N ALA A 329 32.19 -15.44 -17.73
CA ALA A 329 32.22 -14.13 -17.09
C ALA A 329 32.41 -14.36 -15.59
N ARG A 330 33.44 -13.74 -15.02
CA ARG A 330 33.74 -13.88 -13.60
C ARG A 330 34.48 -12.69 -13.03
N MET A 331 34.34 -12.52 -11.72
CA MET A 331 35.20 -11.65 -10.94
C MET A 331 36.54 -12.32 -10.67
N LEU A 332 37.59 -11.51 -10.70
CA LEU A 332 38.94 -11.86 -10.28
C LEU A 332 39.34 -10.96 -9.11
N ILE A 333 40.06 -11.53 -8.15
CA ILE A 333 40.49 -10.87 -6.91
C ILE A 333 42.03 -10.84 -6.84
N LYS A 334 42.57 -9.81 -6.19
CA LYS A 334 44.00 -9.65 -5.93
C LYS A 334 44.22 -8.84 -4.64
N PRO A 335 44.97 -9.34 -3.65
CA PRO A 335 45.25 -8.58 -2.42
C PRO A 335 45.99 -7.26 -2.69
N GLU A 336 45.63 -6.19 -1.98
CA GLU A 336 46.13 -4.84 -2.26
C GLU A 336 47.67 -4.81 -2.27
N GLY A 337 48.21 -4.33 -3.40
CA GLY A 337 49.65 -4.15 -3.60
C GLY A 337 50.50 -5.43 -3.69
N LYS A 338 49.94 -6.65 -3.66
CA LYS A 338 50.73 -7.90 -3.81
C LYS A 338 49.99 -9.04 -4.54
N GLY A 339 50.58 -9.48 -5.65
CA GLY A 339 50.22 -10.73 -6.32
C GLY A 339 49.75 -10.52 -7.76
N ASP A 340 49.52 -11.65 -8.43
CA ASP A 340 48.84 -11.72 -9.73
C ASP A 340 47.32 -11.87 -9.49
N TRP A 341 46.51 -11.50 -10.49
CA TRP A 341 45.06 -11.75 -10.46
C TRP A 341 44.74 -13.24 -10.40
N ARG A 342 43.72 -13.61 -9.62
CA ARG A 342 43.23 -14.99 -9.50
C ARG A 342 41.71 -15.05 -9.46
N ASP A 343 41.18 -16.23 -9.76
CA ASP A 343 39.77 -16.54 -9.54
C ASP A 343 39.42 -16.49 -8.03
N LEU A 344 38.14 -16.24 -7.74
CA LEU A 344 37.58 -16.36 -6.39
C LEU A 344 37.65 -17.81 -5.88
N THR A 345 37.72 -17.96 -4.56
CA THR A 345 37.72 -19.24 -3.85
C THR A 345 36.65 -19.22 -2.76
N ALA A 346 36.36 -20.39 -2.16
CA ALA A 346 35.41 -20.51 -1.06
C ALA A 346 35.81 -19.77 0.24
N GLU A 347 36.97 -19.11 0.28
CA GLU A 347 37.37 -18.19 1.36
C GLU A 347 37.01 -16.73 1.04
N ASP A 348 36.89 -16.37 -0.25
CA ASP A 348 36.61 -15.01 -0.76
C ASP A 348 35.10 -14.70 -0.77
N THR A 349 34.46 -14.83 0.39
CA THR A 349 32.99 -14.78 0.53
C THR A 349 32.39 -13.38 0.43
N HIS A 350 33.14 -12.33 0.76
CA HIS A 350 32.64 -10.95 0.84
C HIS A 350 33.63 -9.97 0.22
N PHE A 351 33.11 -8.88 -0.35
CA PHE A 351 33.92 -7.75 -0.79
C PHE A 351 34.68 -7.11 0.38
N SER A 352 35.91 -6.66 0.12
CA SER A 352 36.80 -6.09 1.11
C SER A 352 37.77 -5.09 0.47
N THR A 353 37.87 -3.89 1.02
CA THR A 353 38.79 -2.83 0.61
C THR A 353 40.28 -3.16 0.76
N GLU A 354 40.64 -4.27 1.41
CA GLU A 354 42.00 -4.83 1.40
C GLU A 354 42.36 -5.58 0.10
N ASN A 355 41.42 -5.67 -0.87
CA ASN A 355 41.60 -6.37 -2.14
C ASN A 355 41.20 -5.51 -3.34
N ASP A 356 42.01 -5.59 -4.39
CA ASP A 356 41.65 -5.19 -5.74
C ASP A 356 40.67 -6.21 -6.35
N TYR A 357 39.66 -5.75 -7.08
CA TYR A 357 38.76 -6.59 -7.89
C TYR A 357 38.79 -6.17 -9.36
N THR A 358 38.50 -7.10 -10.27
CA THR A 358 38.28 -6.83 -11.70
C THR A 358 37.31 -7.85 -12.31
N PHE A 359 36.71 -7.50 -13.45
CA PHE A 359 35.93 -8.41 -14.27
C PHE A 359 36.77 -8.97 -15.42
N TYR A 360 36.59 -10.26 -15.69
CA TYR A 360 37.01 -10.91 -16.94
C TYR A 360 35.78 -11.52 -17.61
N ALA A 361 35.69 -11.37 -18.94
CA ALA A 361 34.67 -12.05 -19.74
C ALA A 361 35.22 -12.53 -21.09
N GLU A 362 34.68 -13.64 -21.60
CA GLU A 362 34.81 -14.12 -22.98
C GLU A 362 33.42 -14.13 -23.64
N VAL A 363 33.30 -13.49 -24.80
CA VAL A 363 32.07 -13.43 -25.60
C VAL A 363 32.32 -14.01 -27.00
N GLU A 364 31.32 -14.72 -27.54
CA GLU A 364 31.30 -15.20 -28.92
C GLU A 364 30.29 -14.39 -29.74
N ALA A 365 30.71 -13.87 -30.89
CA ALA A 365 29.85 -13.15 -31.82
C ALA A 365 28.89 -14.12 -32.52
N ALA A 366 27.61 -13.73 -32.60
CA ALA A 366 26.57 -14.54 -33.19
C ALA A 366 26.77 -14.78 -34.70
N ASP A 367 25.94 -15.66 -35.29
CA ASP A 367 25.81 -15.77 -36.73
C ASP A 367 25.48 -14.38 -37.34
N GLY A 368 26.15 -14.00 -38.43
CA GLY A 368 26.05 -12.68 -39.05
C GLY A 368 26.78 -11.53 -38.35
N VAL A 369 27.49 -11.76 -37.24
CA VAL A 369 28.14 -10.70 -36.43
C VAL A 369 29.65 -10.92 -36.34
N VAL A 370 30.45 -9.85 -36.34
CA VAL A 370 31.87 -9.87 -35.95
C VAL A 370 32.20 -8.67 -35.06
N PHE A 371 33.20 -8.81 -34.20
CA PHE A 371 33.75 -7.68 -33.44
C PHE A 371 34.80 -6.91 -34.27
N ALA A 372 34.80 -5.58 -34.16
CA ALA A 372 35.86 -4.74 -34.71
C ALA A 372 37.22 -5.09 -34.05
N GLN A 373 38.33 -4.96 -34.77
CA GLN A 373 39.66 -5.31 -34.23
C GLN A 373 40.17 -4.30 -33.18
N ASP A 374 39.53 -3.14 -33.14
CA ASP A 374 39.71 -1.98 -32.27
C ASP A 374 38.45 -1.69 -31.43
N ALA A 375 37.56 -2.68 -31.25
CA ALA A 375 36.35 -2.54 -30.44
C ALA A 375 36.65 -2.15 -28.98
N GLY A 376 35.86 -1.23 -28.44
CA GLY A 376 35.80 -0.91 -27.02
C GLY A 376 34.84 -1.81 -26.26
N GLY A 377 34.65 -1.54 -24.97
CA GLY A 377 33.66 -2.24 -24.14
C GLY A 377 33.83 -2.01 -22.65
N THR A 378 32.75 -2.21 -21.89
CA THR A 378 32.67 -1.98 -20.45
C THR A 378 31.96 -3.16 -19.77
N ILE A 379 32.31 -3.41 -18.51
CA ILE A 379 31.60 -4.36 -17.64
C ILE A 379 31.16 -3.61 -16.38
N ARG A 380 29.89 -3.17 -16.30
CA ARG A 380 29.26 -2.30 -15.28
C ARG A 380 30.26 -1.50 -14.41
N ALA A 381 30.91 -0.51 -15.02
CA ALA A 381 31.94 0.30 -14.38
C ALA A 381 32.03 1.70 -15.03
N ASP A 382 32.58 2.68 -14.30
CA ASP A 382 32.77 4.05 -14.80
C ASP A 382 33.81 4.18 -15.95
N LYS A 383 34.36 3.05 -16.47
CA LYS A 383 35.50 3.01 -17.41
C LYS A 383 35.52 1.77 -18.31
N ASP A 384 36.14 1.95 -19.48
CA ASP A 384 36.36 0.87 -20.44
C ASP A 384 37.30 -0.22 -19.92
N ALA A 385 36.98 -1.46 -20.30
CA ALA A 385 37.85 -2.61 -20.19
C ALA A 385 38.82 -2.69 -21.38
N THR A 386 39.98 -3.31 -21.17
CA THR A 386 40.86 -3.71 -22.28
C THR A 386 40.20 -4.87 -23.01
N VAL A 387 39.72 -4.61 -24.24
CA VAL A 387 39.18 -5.64 -25.14
C VAL A 387 40.30 -6.22 -26.00
N THR A 388 40.34 -7.54 -26.13
CA THR A 388 41.21 -8.25 -27.08
C THR A 388 40.34 -9.11 -27.98
N VAL A 389 40.31 -8.76 -29.27
CA VAL A 389 39.49 -9.43 -30.27
C VAL A 389 40.30 -10.49 -31.03
N SER A 390 39.65 -11.61 -31.33
CA SER A 390 40.18 -12.70 -32.14
C SER A 390 40.52 -12.28 -33.60
N PRO A 391 41.49 -12.92 -34.27
CA PRO A 391 41.88 -12.56 -35.65
C PRO A 391 40.82 -12.80 -36.74
N ASP A 392 39.73 -13.48 -36.41
CA ASP A 392 38.55 -13.68 -37.27
C ASP A 392 37.31 -12.91 -36.78
N GLY A 393 37.43 -12.15 -35.68
CA GLY A 393 36.37 -11.34 -35.10
C GLY A 393 35.24 -12.15 -34.46
N LYS A 394 35.42 -13.47 -34.23
CA LYS A 394 34.35 -14.36 -33.73
C LYS A 394 34.31 -14.57 -32.22
N SER A 395 35.40 -14.32 -31.50
CA SER A 395 35.36 -14.06 -30.06
C SER A 395 36.10 -12.79 -29.67
N ALA A 396 35.74 -12.25 -28.51
CA ALA A 396 36.46 -11.18 -27.83
C ALA A 396 36.59 -11.50 -26.34
N THR A 397 37.71 -11.12 -25.74
CA THR A 397 37.90 -11.19 -24.29
C THR A 397 38.03 -9.79 -23.71
N LEU A 398 37.26 -9.50 -22.68
CA LEU A 398 37.26 -8.24 -21.95
C LEU A 398 38.00 -8.44 -20.63
N PHE A 399 38.89 -7.51 -20.28
CA PHE A 399 39.57 -7.49 -19.00
C PHE A 399 39.69 -6.05 -18.49
N HIS A 400 39.03 -5.74 -17.38
CA HIS A 400 38.98 -4.38 -16.85
C HIS A 400 40.29 -4.06 -16.09
N GLU A 401 41.31 -3.57 -16.80
CA GLU A 401 42.68 -3.34 -16.25
C GLU A 401 42.73 -2.41 -15.03
N ILE A 402 41.74 -1.52 -14.90
CA ILE A 402 41.60 -0.64 -13.75
C ILE A 402 40.92 -1.41 -12.62
N VAL A 403 41.37 -1.22 -11.38
CA VAL A 403 40.76 -1.88 -10.22
C VAL A 403 39.33 -1.36 -10.05
N LEU A 404 38.35 -2.28 -10.03
CA LEU A 404 37.00 -2.00 -9.52
C LEU A 404 37.16 -1.61 -8.05
N ARG A 405 36.83 -0.36 -7.72
CA ARG A 405 36.90 0.10 -6.33
C ARG A 405 35.84 -0.63 -5.53
N VAL A 406 36.23 -1.21 -4.39
CA VAL A 406 35.24 -1.57 -3.38
C VAL A 406 34.73 -0.26 -2.77
N TYR A 407 33.42 -0.02 -2.90
CA TYR A 407 32.76 1.16 -2.37
C TYR A 407 32.77 1.07 -0.84
N ARG A 408 33.35 2.07 -0.19
CA ARG A 408 33.42 2.13 1.28
C ARG A 408 32.04 2.47 1.85
N LYS A 409 31.73 1.97 3.04
CA LYS A 409 30.58 2.48 3.79
C LYS A 409 30.82 3.96 4.07
N ALA A 410 29.86 4.82 3.73
CA ALA A 410 29.79 6.16 4.31
C ALA A 410 29.40 6.03 5.78
N TYR A 411 29.94 6.89 6.64
CA TYR A 411 29.70 6.85 8.09
C TYR A 411 29.88 8.25 8.70
N ALA A 412 29.39 8.41 9.92
CA ALA A 412 29.68 9.57 10.77
C ALA A 412 30.85 9.27 11.72
N ARG A 413 31.67 10.28 12.02
CA ARG A 413 32.82 10.18 12.95
C ARG A 413 33.00 11.46 13.77
N THR A 414 33.42 11.37 15.02
CA THR A 414 33.87 12.54 15.80
C THR A 414 35.19 13.10 15.21
N THR A 415 35.30 14.44 15.07
CA THR A 415 36.40 15.09 14.34
C THR A 415 37.79 14.94 14.97
N MET A 416 38.75 14.53 14.12
CA MET A 416 40.13 14.96 14.25
C MET A 416 40.26 16.45 13.90
N TYR A 417 40.71 17.28 14.83
CA TYR A 417 41.26 18.61 14.52
C TYR A 417 42.77 18.51 14.33
N ASP A 418 43.16 18.07 13.14
CA ASP A 418 44.57 18.05 12.76
C ASP A 418 45.05 19.48 12.48
N ASN A 419 46.11 19.93 13.16
CA ASN A 419 46.76 21.26 13.07
C ASN A 419 46.19 22.45 13.88
N ASP A 420 45.49 22.25 15.01
CA ASP A 420 45.49 23.31 16.06
C ASP A 420 46.76 23.16 16.94
N PRO A 421 47.67 24.16 16.96
CA PRO A 421 48.90 24.11 17.77
C PRO A 421 48.66 24.12 19.30
N MET A 422 47.42 24.25 19.77
CA MET A 422 47.07 24.13 21.19
C MET A 422 47.15 22.69 21.73
N PHE A 423 47.21 21.66 20.88
CA PHE A 423 47.19 20.24 21.28
C PHE A 423 48.54 19.50 21.19
N GLU A 424 49.68 20.20 21.17
CA GLU A 424 51.01 19.54 21.32
C GLU A 424 51.09 18.73 22.63
N GLY A 425 51.11 17.39 22.52
CA GLY A 425 51.47 16.48 23.61
C GLY A 425 50.32 15.71 24.28
N ILE A 426 49.14 15.62 23.67
CA ILE A 426 48.10 14.65 24.08
C ILE A 426 48.47 13.25 23.58
N ASP A 427 48.13 12.21 24.37
CA ASP A 427 48.45 10.82 24.08
C ASP A 427 47.42 10.20 23.10
N MET A 428 47.81 10.08 21.82
CA MET A 428 46.97 9.63 20.70
C MET A 428 46.80 8.10 20.64
N THR A 429 46.70 7.41 21.78
CA THR A 429 46.72 5.93 21.86
C THR A 429 45.38 5.27 22.20
N ASP A 430 44.34 6.05 22.51
CA ASP A 430 43.03 5.56 22.98
C ASP A 430 41.86 6.14 22.16
N TRP A 431 42.04 6.25 20.84
CA TRP A 431 40.99 6.65 19.89
C TRP A 431 40.74 5.53 18.87
N GLU A 432 39.63 4.81 19.07
CA GLU A 432 39.05 3.98 18.02
C GLU A 432 38.26 4.90 17.08
N THR A 433 38.57 4.90 15.78
CA THR A 433 37.60 5.33 14.77
C THR A 433 36.44 4.35 14.82
N LYS A 434 35.30 4.80 15.34
CA LYS A 434 34.06 4.03 15.36
C LYS A 434 33.23 4.47 14.17
N ASP A 435 32.93 3.52 13.29
CA ASP A 435 32.01 3.74 12.19
C ASP A 435 30.60 3.81 12.77
N HIS A 436 30.10 5.02 13.02
CA HIS A 436 28.78 5.20 13.58
C HIS A 436 27.72 4.92 12.52
N LYS A 437 26.97 3.82 12.72
CA LYS A 437 25.74 3.52 11.98
C LYS A 437 24.62 4.51 12.29
N SER A 438 24.62 5.07 13.50
CA SER A 438 23.65 6.06 13.94
C SER A 438 24.37 7.22 14.61
N VAL A 439 23.94 8.45 14.28
CA VAL A 439 24.40 9.69 14.93
C VAL A 439 23.20 10.58 15.23
N PRO A 440 23.20 11.33 16.33
CA PRO A 440 22.14 12.26 16.65
C PRO A 440 22.17 13.52 15.77
N LEU A 441 21.06 14.25 15.75
CA LEU A 441 20.86 15.46 14.96
C LEU A 441 20.46 16.63 15.87
N THR A 442 21.29 17.68 15.93
CA THR A 442 20.99 18.90 16.68
C THR A 442 20.25 19.92 15.81
N MET A 443 19.17 20.51 16.32
CA MET A 443 18.41 21.56 15.62
C MET A 443 17.80 22.58 16.60
N ASN A 444 17.10 23.59 16.07
CA ASN A 444 16.22 24.43 16.87
C ASN A 444 14.89 23.70 17.11
N ALA A 445 14.33 23.80 18.32
CA ALA A 445 13.03 23.20 18.64
C ALA A 445 11.91 23.75 17.73
N PRO A 446 11.02 22.90 17.15
CA PRO A 446 9.87 23.32 16.36
C PRO A 446 8.77 24.05 17.15
N GLU A 447 9.07 25.26 17.66
CA GLU A 447 8.14 26.10 18.42
C GLU A 447 7.58 27.27 17.59
N PRO A 448 6.32 27.72 17.82
CA PRO A 448 5.71 28.82 17.08
C PRO A 448 6.52 30.12 17.09
N GLY A 449 6.91 30.58 15.90
CA GLY A 449 7.69 31.80 15.68
C GLY A 449 9.21 31.62 15.75
N VAL A 450 9.72 30.40 15.94
CA VAL A 450 11.14 30.08 15.79
C VAL A 450 11.52 30.03 14.30
N THR A 451 12.67 30.60 13.96
CA THR A 451 13.25 30.56 12.61
C THR A 451 13.71 29.15 12.27
N ILE A 452 13.36 28.70 11.07
CA ILE A 452 13.77 27.42 10.52
C ILE A 452 15.21 27.56 10.01
N GLU A 453 16.10 26.70 10.50
CA GLU A 453 17.53 26.65 10.17
C GLU A 453 17.95 25.20 9.86
N ASP A 454 19.01 25.03 9.09
CA ASP A 454 19.55 23.70 8.78
C ASP A 454 20.11 23.04 10.06
N PRO A 455 19.82 21.75 10.29
CA PRO A 455 20.32 21.03 11.46
C PRO A 455 21.81 20.64 11.31
N THR A 456 22.44 20.27 12.43
CA THR A 456 23.84 19.84 12.47
C THR A 456 23.98 18.44 13.07
N PHE A 457 24.77 17.58 12.43
CA PHE A 457 25.09 16.24 12.96
C PHE A 457 25.86 16.30 14.28
N GLY A 458 25.59 15.33 15.16
CA GLY A 458 26.13 15.29 16.52
C GLY A 458 25.23 15.95 17.55
N THR A 459 25.72 16.03 18.78
CA THR A 459 25.12 16.81 19.88
C THR A 459 25.59 18.27 19.83
N PRO A 460 25.07 19.21 20.65
CA PRO A 460 25.48 20.63 20.58
C PRO A 460 26.94 20.90 20.93
N ASP A 461 27.49 20.17 21.91
CA ASP A 461 28.94 20.10 22.22
C ASP A 461 29.68 19.08 21.32
N GLY A 462 28.97 18.47 20.38
CA GLY A 462 29.41 17.41 19.51
C GLY A 462 30.46 17.86 18.51
N LYS A 463 31.06 16.87 17.87
CA LYS A 463 32.18 17.05 16.92
C LYS A 463 32.04 16.16 15.71
N GLU A 464 30.88 15.58 15.52
CA GLU A 464 30.57 14.59 14.49
C GLU A 464 30.60 15.27 13.12
N VAL A 465 31.26 14.61 12.17
CA VAL A 465 31.22 14.95 10.75
C VAL A 465 30.91 13.71 9.95
N ILE A 466 30.17 13.92 8.87
CA ILE A 466 29.91 12.91 7.86
C ILE A 466 31.15 12.74 6.97
N GLU A 467 31.50 11.50 6.65
CA GLU A 467 32.60 11.18 5.71
C GLU A 467 32.11 10.25 4.59
N GLY A 468 32.42 10.63 3.35
CA GLY A 468 32.15 9.84 2.14
C GLY A 468 30.88 10.21 1.35
N MET A 469 29.87 10.75 2.03
CA MET A 469 28.62 11.26 1.45
C MET A 469 28.52 12.79 1.59
N SER A 470 27.47 13.38 1.03
CA SER A 470 27.12 14.80 1.06
C SER A 470 25.67 14.94 1.52
N GLU A 471 25.46 15.77 2.53
CA GLU A 471 24.17 16.05 3.13
C GLU A 471 23.46 17.22 2.44
N TYR A 472 22.15 17.08 2.22
CA TYR A 472 21.26 18.17 1.83
C TYR A 472 20.01 18.16 2.71
N PHE A 473 19.69 19.29 3.30
CA PHE A 473 18.51 19.47 4.14
C PHE A 473 17.45 20.26 3.38
N TYR A 474 16.19 19.84 3.52
CA TYR A 474 15.03 20.57 2.99
C TYR A 474 13.92 20.57 4.02
N TRP A 475 13.47 21.76 4.41
CA TRP A 475 12.31 21.94 5.26
C TRP A 475 11.07 22.29 4.42
N TYR A 476 9.97 21.60 4.69
CA TYR A 476 8.71 21.77 3.99
C TYR A 476 7.55 21.96 4.97
N GLU A 477 6.63 22.87 4.67
CA GLU A 477 5.30 22.83 5.27
C GLU A 477 4.48 21.78 4.54
N VAL A 478 3.80 20.89 5.27
CA VAL A 478 3.03 19.78 4.69
C VAL A 478 1.61 19.70 5.26
N PRO A 479 0.66 19.10 4.51
CA PRO A 479 -0.70 18.80 4.94
C PRO A 479 -0.82 18.18 6.34
N TYR A 480 -0.14 17.04 6.54
CA TYR A 480 -0.26 16.18 7.70
C TYR A 480 1.02 15.34 7.89
N VAL A 481 1.11 14.61 9.00
CA VAL A 481 2.23 13.71 9.32
C VAL A 481 2.24 12.53 8.34
N GLY A 482 3.37 12.28 7.68
CA GLY A 482 3.49 11.28 6.60
C GLY A 482 3.25 11.83 5.19
N SER A 483 2.74 13.05 5.04
CA SER A 483 2.64 13.71 3.72
C SER A 483 4.03 14.11 3.20
N GLN A 484 4.35 13.71 1.96
CA GLN A 484 5.56 14.14 1.27
C GLN A 484 5.34 15.31 0.29
N LYS A 485 4.09 15.72 0.03
CA LYS A 485 3.76 16.87 -0.83
C LYS A 485 3.85 18.18 -0.04
N SER A 486 4.77 19.06 -0.42
CA SER A 486 4.97 20.36 0.23
C SER A 486 3.91 21.39 -0.19
N ILE A 487 3.26 22.03 0.79
CA ILE A 487 2.52 23.28 0.61
C ILE A 487 3.50 24.45 0.43
N ASN A 488 4.55 24.49 1.24
CA ASN A 488 5.59 25.51 1.18
C ASN A 488 6.96 24.86 1.02
N TYR A 489 7.65 25.20 -0.07
CA TYR A 489 8.99 24.71 -0.42
C TYR A 489 10.13 25.36 0.39
N SER A 490 9.88 26.45 1.12
CA SER A 490 10.88 27.17 1.92
C SER A 490 10.21 28.02 3.03
N PRO A 491 9.67 27.40 4.09
CA PRO A 491 9.12 28.12 5.23
C PRO A 491 10.24 28.81 6.05
N GLU A 492 10.08 30.09 6.38
CA GLU A 492 11.07 30.86 7.16
C GLU A 492 10.95 30.64 8.69
N THR A 493 9.75 30.31 9.17
CA THR A 493 9.44 30.13 10.60
C THR A 493 8.39 29.05 10.81
N PHE A 494 8.45 28.35 11.94
CA PHE A 494 7.41 27.43 12.40
C PHE A 494 6.14 28.19 12.86
N GLU A 495 4.96 27.69 12.51
CA GLU A 495 3.65 28.24 12.92
C GLU A 495 2.81 27.23 13.70
N ALA A 496 2.03 27.70 14.68
CA ALA A 496 1.20 26.85 15.53
C ALA A 496 0.06 26.16 14.75
N GLY A 497 -0.14 24.87 15.00
CA GLY A 497 -1.19 24.06 14.37
C GLY A 497 -0.82 23.49 13.00
N LYS A 498 0.44 23.62 12.56
CA LYS A 498 0.94 23.08 11.29
C LYS A 498 1.85 21.86 11.48
N THR A 499 1.97 21.07 10.41
CA THR A 499 2.98 20.00 10.28
C THR A 499 4.10 20.44 9.34
N TYR A 500 5.34 20.12 9.70
CA TYR A 500 6.53 20.35 8.88
C TYR A 500 7.30 19.06 8.66
N MET A 501 7.78 18.84 7.44
CA MET A 501 8.66 17.72 7.09
C MET A 501 10.08 18.24 6.90
N LEU A 502 11.04 17.66 7.65
CA LEU A 502 12.45 17.73 7.35
C LEU A 502 12.82 16.53 6.47
N LYS A 503 13.22 16.79 5.24
CA LYS A 503 13.88 15.83 4.37
C LYS A 503 15.40 15.98 4.51
N ILE A 504 16.09 14.85 4.68
CA ILE A 504 17.56 14.76 4.70
C ILE A 504 17.99 13.83 3.57
N SER A 505 18.58 14.38 2.51
CA SER A 505 19.16 13.59 1.41
C SER A 505 20.64 13.34 1.67
N PHE A 506 21.01 12.06 1.71
CA PHE A 506 22.38 11.58 1.76
C PHE A 506 22.78 11.13 0.37
N VAL A 507 23.64 11.91 -0.29
CA VAL A 507 24.10 11.68 -1.66
C VAL A 507 25.56 11.21 -1.61
N SER A 508 25.91 10.14 -2.31
CA SER A 508 27.30 9.69 -2.42
C SER A 508 28.19 10.80 -3.02
N SER A 509 29.39 10.98 -2.49
CA SER A 509 30.26 12.04 -3.01
C SER A 509 30.63 11.81 -4.48
N TRP A 510 30.73 12.90 -5.26
CA TRP A 510 30.98 13.00 -6.72
C TRP A 510 32.11 12.13 -7.33
N LEU A 511 32.86 11.38 -6.53
CA LEU A 511 33.90 10.44 -6.94
C LEU A 511 33.48 8.97 -6.79
N ARG A 512 32.20 8.65 -6.53
CA ARG A 512 31.61 7.29 -6.45
C ARG A 512 32.57 6.28 -5.80
N SER A 513 32.94 6.58 -4.55
CA SER A 513 33.91 5.79 -3.78
C SER A 513 33.38 5.37 -2.41
N TYR A 514 32.16 5.78 -2.09
CA TYR A 514 31.42 5.45 -0.89
C TYR A 514 29.98 5.13 -1.28
N TYR A 515 29.29 4.38 -0.43
CA TYR A 515 27.87 4.08 -0.53
C TYR A 515 27.19 4.34 0.81
N VAL A 516 25.93 4.79 0.82
CA VAL A 516 25.15 4.97 2.06
C VAL A 516 24.67 3.59 2.52
N PRO A 517 25.04 3.11 3.73
CA PRO A 517 24.57 1.81 4.20
C PRO A 517 23.05 1.78 4.39
N PRO A 518 22.34 0.71 4.00
CA PRO A 518 20.91 0.55 4.30
C PRO A 518 20.58 0.56 5.81
N ASP A 519 21.58 0.29 6.65
CA ASP A 519 21.52 0.35 8.11
C ASP A 519 22.18 1.60 8.72
N PHE A 520 22.40 2.66 7.93
CA PHE A 520 22.77 4.00 8.41
C PHE A 520 21.53 4.87 8.67
N ASP A 521 21.48 5.56 9.82
CA ASP A 521 20.28 6.21 10.34
C ASP A 521 20.56 7.40 11.30
N ILE A 522 19.54 8.19 11.64
CA ILE A 522 19.58 9.16 12.76
C ILE A 522 19.09 8.47 14.03
N GLU A 523 19.93 8.47 15.07
CA GLU A 523 19.60 7.81 16.36
C GLU A 523 18.52 8.57 17.12
N TYR A 524 18.68 9.89 17.22
CA TYR A 524 17.71 10.79 17.85
C TYR A 524 17.94 12.25 17.49
N VAL A 525 16.92 13.08 17.67
CA VAL A 525 16.98 14.53 17.48
C VAL A 525 17.12 15.24 18.83
N VAL A 526 17.89 16.34 18.90
CA VAL A 526 18.06 17.18 20.09
C VAL A 526 17.97 18.68 19.79
N ASP A 527 17.67 19.47 20.82
CA ASP A 527 17.78 20.93 20.78
C ASP A 527 19.22 21.42 21.08
N GLN A 528 19.42 22.74 20.96
CA GLN A 528 20.71 23.41 21.21
C GLN A 528 21.22 23.32 22.66
N ASP A 529 20.37 22.99 23.64
CA ASP A 529 20.73 22.74 25.04
C ASP A 529 20.99 21.23 25.31
N GLY A 530 20.77 20.37 24.32
CA GLY A 530 20.97 18.93 24.36
C GLY A 530 19.76 18.13 24.87
N ASN A 531 18.58 18.75 24.99
CA ASN A 531 17.35 18.04 25.33
C ASN A 531 16.82 17.29 24.10
N ILE A 532 16.25 16.12 24.31
CA ILE A 532 15.69 15.28 23.25
C ILE A 532 14.43 15.95 22.66
N LEU A 533 14.38 16.07 21.33
CA LEU A 533 13.22 16.51 20.57
C LEU A 533 12.48 15.30 20.01
N ASN A 534 11.18 15.23 20.24
CA ASN A 534 10.31 14.23 19.62
C ASN A 534 9.93 14.67 18.19
N TYR A 535 9.75 13.70 17.31
CA TYR A 535 9.06 13.85 16.03
C TYR A 535 7.75 13.05 16.08
N ALA A 536 6.80 13.44 15.23
CA ALA A 536 5.58 12.67 15.05
C ALA A 536 5.90 11.33 14.38
N ARG A 537 6.52 11.34 13.20
CA ARG A 537 6.84 10.15 12.39
C ARG A 537 8.20 10.26 11.70
N LYS A 538 8.80 9.13 11.35
CA LYS A 538 10.08 9.01 10.62
C LYS A 538 10.04 7.91 9.53
N ASP A 539 10.27 8.30 8.28
CA ASP A 539 10.33 7.39 7.12
C ASP A 539 11.71 7.44 6.44
N SER A 540 11.97 6.51 5.51
CA SER A 540 13.13 6.58 4.62
C SER A 540 12.86 5.98 3.26
N ILE A 541 13.51 6.53 2.21
CA ILE A 541 13.51 5.97 0.85
C ILE A 541 14.96 5.79 0.41
N THR A 542 15.31 4.61 -0.08
CA THR A 542 16.57 4.36 -0.80
C THR A 542 16.33 4.62 -2.28
N ILE A 543 17.14 5.48 -2.91
CA ILE A 543 16.99 5.86 -4.31
C ILE A 543 17.73 4.86 -5.20
N ASP A 544 18.98 4.56 -4.84
CA ASP A 544 19.81 3.50 -5.42
C ASP A 544 20.80 2.99 -4.33
N GLU A 545 21.75 2.13 -4.70
CA GLU A 545 22.82 1.67 -3.79
C GLU A 545 23.72 2.79 -3.23
N HIS A 546 23.62 4.03 -3.70
CA HIS A 546 24.50 5.14 -3.34
C HIS A 546 23.81 6.23 -2.54
N ASP A 547 22.55 6.55 -2.85
CA ASP A 547 21.84 7.72 -2.37
C ASP A 547 20.54 7.35 -1.59
N ARG A 548 20.30 8.01 -0.45
CA ARG A 548 19.16 7.74 0.46
C ARG A 548 18.54 9.01 1.02
N ASP A 549 17.22 9.06 1.08
CA ASP A 549 16.45 10.07 1.79
C ASP A 549 15.94 9.56 3.15
N LEU A 550 16.04 10.39 4.19
CA LEU A 550 15.31 10.25 5.45
C LEU A 550 14.30 11.39 5.60
N PHE A 551 13.14 11.12 6.21
CA PHE A 551 12.06 12.08 6.40
C PHE A 551 11.64 12.10 7.87
N PHE A 552 11.47 13.30 8.44
CA PHE A 552 11.02 13.50 9.82
C PHE A 552 9.87 14.51 9.84
N TRP A 553 8.73 14.12 10.40
CA TRP A 553 7.57 15.02 10.54
C TRP A 553 7.49 15.58 11.95
N PHE A 554 7.35 16.91 12.06
CA PHE A 554 7.21 17.63 13.32
C PHE A 554 5.90 18.41 13.36
N THR A 555 5.12 18.22 14.42
CA THR A 555 3.86 18.94 14.68
C THR A 555 4.11 20.11 15.63
N VAL A 556 3.76 21.33 15.20
CA VAL A 556 4.08 22.56 15.95
C VAL A 556 2.90 22.95 16.85
N GLY A 557 2.93 22.45 18.09
CA GLY A 557 1.83 22.60 19.05
C GLY A 557 0.79 21.47 18.94
N GLU A 558 -0.45 21.75 19.35
CA GLU A 558 -1.55 20.78 19.22
C GLU A 558 -2.00 20.67 17.75
N VAL A 559 -1.74 19.51 17.13
CA VAL A 559 -2.22 19.12 15.79
C VAL A 559 -3.06 17.85 15.96
N GLY A 560 -4.30 17.88 15.49
CA GLY A 560 -5.22 16.73 15.48
C GLY A 560 -5.28 16.04 14.11
N GLU A 561 -6.12 15.02 13.99
CA GLU A 561 -6.33 14.30 12.72
C GLU A 561 -6.74 15.25 11.58
N PRO A 562 -6.22 15.07 10.35
CA PRO A 562 -6.55 15.95 9.23
C PRO A 562 -8.01 15.81 8.82
N GLU A 563 -8.69 16.96 8.68
CA GLU A 563 -10.11 17.00 8.30
C GLU A 563 -10.29 16.55 6.85
N VAL A 564 -11.28 15.68 6.62
CA VAL A 564 -11.53 15.04 5.33
C VAL A 564 -12.32 15.98 4.42
N VAL A 565 -11.78 16.25 3.23
CA VAL A 565 -12.48 16.96 2.15
C VAL A 565 -13.53 16.03 1.54
N GLU A 566 -14.71 15.99 2.14
CA GLU A 566 -15.84 15.15 1.72
C GLU A 566 -16.23 15.34 0.24
N GLN A 567 -16.11 16.58 -0.27
CA GLN A 567 -16.57 16.98 -1.60
C GLN A 567 -15.67 18.07 -2.20
N ILE A 568 -15.34 17.92 -3.49
CA ILE A 568 -14.58 18.86 -4.31
C ILE A 568 -15.53 19.47 -5.34
N ASP A 569 -16.00 20.70 -5.13
CA ASP A 569 -16.73 21.45 -6.15
C ASP A 569 -15.87 22.55 -6.73
N ILE A 570 -15.85 22.64 -8.06
CA ILE A 570 -15.14 23.65 -8.81
C ILE A 570 -16.16 24.43 -9.63
N THR A 571 -16.27 25.74 -9.40
CA THR A 571 -17.05 26.66 -10.24
C THR A 571 -16.12 27.37 -11.21
N GLY A 572 -16.51 27.49 -12.48
CA GLY A 572 -15.68 28.12 -13.52
C GLY A 572 -16.46 28.42 -14.82
N PRO A 573 -15.76 28.84 -15.90
CA PRO A 573 -16.40 29.20 -17.15
C PRO A 573 -17.14 28.02 -17.82
N GLU A 574 -18.37 28.25 -18.25
CA GLU A 574 -19.14 27.30 -19.07
C GLU A 574 -18.45 27.05 -20.43
N ASP A 575 -18.02 28.13 -21.10
CA ASP A 575 -17.28 28.07 -22.37
C ASP A 575 -15.76 27.99 -22.13
N LEU A 576 -15.28 26.79 -21.74
CA LEU A 576 -13.85 26.52 -21.56
C LEU A 576 -13.04 26.80 -22.83
N VAL A 577 -13.57 26.46 -24.01
CA VAL A 577 -12.85 26.64 -25.29
C VAL A 577 -12.71 28.13 -25.65
N GLY A 578 -13.74 28.94 -25.39
CA GLY A 578 -13.72 30.38 -25.60
C GLY A 578 -12.82 31.15 -24.63
N VAL A 579 -12.57 30.62 -23.43
CA VAL A 579 -11.71 31.24 -22.40
C VAL A 579 -10.26 30.74 -22.45
N LEU A 580 -10.03 29.45 -22.72
CA LEU A 580 -8.70 28.82 -22.71
C LEU A 580 -8.07 28.74 -24.11
N GLY A 581 -8.88 28.75 -25.18
CA GLY A 581 -8.43 28.82 -26.57
C GLY A 581 -8.35 27.48 -27.29
N GLN A 582 -7.65 27.48 -28.43
CA GLN A 582 -7.55 26.35 -29.37
C GLN A 582 -6.11 25.81 -29.51
N GLU A 583 -5.32 25.92 -28.45
CA GLU A 583 -3.95 25.43 -28.35
C GLU A 583 -3.75 24.79 -26.97
N THR A 584 -3.03 23.66 -26.90
CA THR A 584 -2.69 23.00 -25.63
C THR A 584 -1.67 23.85 -24.86
N THR A 585 -1.99 24.22 -23.62
CA THR A 585 -1.15 25.14 -22.81
C THR A 585 -1.34 24.94 -21.32
N TRP A 586 -0.27 25.19 -20.54
CA TRP A 586 -0.37 25.50 -19.12
C TRP A 586 -1.21 26.77 -18.91
N LEU A 587 -1.99 26.81 -17.84
CA LEU A 587 -2.80 27.98 -17.49
C LEU A 587 -1.94 29.03 -16.76
N SER A 588 -2.11 30.29 -17.12
CA SER A 588 -1.59 31.41 -16.34
C SER A 588 -2.37 31.59 -15.03
N SER A 589 -1.77 32.25 -14.04
CA SER A 589 -2.45 32.56 -12.76
C SER A 589 -3.73 33.38 -12.95
N GLU A 590 -3.84 34.19 -14.00
CA GLU A 590 -5.07 34.91 -14.37
C GLU A 590 -6.14 33.94 -14.87
N GLN A 591 -5.78 32.94 -15.68
CA GLN A 591 -6.70 31.89 -16.13
C GLN A 591 -7.15 30.98 -14.98
N LEU A 592 -6.23 30.54 -14.11
CA LEU A 592 -6.55 29.78 -12.89
C LEU A 592 -7.49 30.58 -11.97
N SER A 593 -7.35 31.91 -11.91
CA SER A 593 -8.23 32.77 -11.11
C SER A 593 -9.70 32.81 -11.55
N ASN A 594 -10.06 32.28 -12.73
CA ASN A 594 -11.46 32.10 -13.13
C ASN A 594 -12.14 30.94 -12.41
N PHE A 595 -11.38 29.97 -11.89
CA PHE A 595 -11.89 28.82 -11.17
C PHE A 595 -12.01 29.12 -9.67
N LYS A 596 -13.03 28.58 -9.02
CA LYS A 596 -13.38 28.83 -7.61
C LYS A 596 -13.71 27.50 -6.95
N LEU A 597 -13.13 27.27 -5.77
CA LEU A 597 -13.33 26.05 -4.99
C LEU A 597 -14.46 26.27 -3.98
N SER A 598 -15.19 25.22 -3.58
CA SER A 598 -16.22 25.31 -2.54
C SER A 598 -15.66 25.45 -1.11
N SER A 599 -14.37 25.18 -0.90
CA SER A 599 -13.70 25.24 0.41
C SER A 599 -12.30 25.85 0.31
N ASP A 600 -11.86 26.53 1.37
CA ASP A 600 -10.47 26.95 1.58
C ASP A 600 -9.57 25.79 2.09
N ALA A 601 -10.11 24.57 2.24
CA ALA A 601 -9.37 23.37 2.65
C ALA A 601 -8.34 22.89 1.62
N PHE A 602 -8.46 23.32 0.36
CA PHE A 602 -7.55 22.96 -0.72
C PHE A 602 -7.37 24.12 -1.72
N VAL A 603 -6.36 24.01 -2.59
CA VAL A 603 -6.00 25.01 -3.61
C VAL A 603 -5.79 24.33 -4.97
N ILE A 604 -5.91 25.10 -6.05
CA ILE A 604 -5.41 24.69 -7.36
C ILE A 604 -3.92 25.04 -7.40
N ASP A 605 -3.05 24.04 -7.44
CA ASP A 605 -1.60 24.23 -7.56
C ASP A 605 -1.22 24.57 -9.01
N ASN A 606 -1.80 23.85 -9.97
CA ASN A 606 -1.49 24.00 -11.39
C ASN A 606 -2.67 23.59 -12.30
N GLY A 607 -2.53 23.83 -13.61
CA GLY A 607 -3.52 23.37 -14.59
C GLY A 607 -3.04 23.42 -16.03
N VAL A 608 -3.54 22.49 -16.85
CA VAL A 608 -3.24 22.34 -18.28
C VAL A 608 -4.53 22.22 -19.07
N TRP A 609 -4.69 23.08 -20.07
CA TRP A 609 -5.70 22.93 -21.10
C TRP A 609 -5.16 22.04 -22.23
N PHE A 610 -5.84 20.95 -22.53
CA PHE A 610 -5.56 20.08 -23.67
C PHE A 610 -6.61 20.31 -24.76
N TYR A 611 -6.13 20.65 -25.96
CA TYR A 611 -6.99 20.92 -27.12
C TYR A 611 -6.64 20.02 -28.32
N SER A 612 -7.68 19.39 -28.84
CA SER A 612 -7.71 18.57 -30.04
C SER A 612 -8.73 19.13 -31.03
N SER A 613 -8.39 19.10 -32.33
CA SER A 613 -9.33 19.44 -33.40
C SER A 613 -10.14 18.23 -33.89
N GLY A 614 -9.90 17.04 -33.32
CA GLY A 614 -10.71 15.84 -33.49
C GLY A 614 -11.78 15.72 -32.40
N SER A 615 -12.77 14.85 -32.64
CA SER A 615 -13.86 14.59 -31.69
C SER A 615 -13.37 14.07 -30.34
N SER A 616 -14.05 14.50 -29.26
CA SER A 616 -13.98 13.94 -27.89
C SER A 616 -12.58 13.77 -27.29
N SER A 617 -11.75 14.81 -27.34
CA SER A 617 -10.42 14.82 -26.68
C SER A 617 -9.97 16.19 -26.11
N ASN A 618 -10.92 17.10 -25.87
CA ASN A 618 -10.66 18.37 -25.16
C ASN A 618 -10.91 18.21 -23.66
N PHE A 619 -9.97 18.62 -22.81
CA PHE A 619 -10.15 18.63 -21.36
C PHE A 619 -9.22 19.63 -20.67
N LEU A 620 -9.66 20.12 -19.52
CA LEU A 620 -8.87 20.88 -18.56
C LEU A 620 -8.43 19.94 -17.44
N ARG A 621 -7.14 19.70 -17.32
CA ARG A 621 -6.53 19.03 -16.16
C ARG A 621 -6.21 20.10 -15.11
N LEU A 622 -6.64 19.91 -13.86
CA LEU A 622 -6.25 20.73 -12.71
C LEU A 622 -5.58 19.84 -11.65
N ASP A 623 -4.47 20.32 -11.10
CA ASP A 623 -3.76 19.72 -9.98
C ASP A 623 -4.21 20.42 -8.69
N LEU A 624 -4.78 19.68 -7.74
CA LEU A 624 -5.32 20.20 -6.48
C LEU A 624 -4.47 19.74 -5.30
N ARG A 625 -4.12 20.64 -4.37
CA ARG A 625 -3.40 20.29 -3.12
C ARG A 625 -4.18 20.74 -1.91
N VAL A 626 -4.26 19.91 -0.86
CA VAL A 626 -4.85 20.31 0.42
C VAL A 626 -3.96 21.29 1.21
N ASN A 627 -4.58 22.09 2.08
CA ASN A 627 -3.89 22.94 3.04
C ASN A 627 -3.55 22.18 4.34
N SER A 628 -2.68 22.74 5.19
CA SER A 628 -2.25 22.09 6.43
C SER A 628 -3.44 21.85 7.37
N GLY A 629 -3.57 20.63 7.87
CA GLY A 629 -4.72 20.16 8.66
C GLY A 629 -5.86 19.51 7.87
N TYR A 630 -5.73 19.30 6.55
CA TYR A 630 -6.75 18.64 5.72
C TYR A 630 -6.19 17.47 4.91
N ARG A 631 -7.08 16.57 4.45
CA ARG A 631 -6.78 15.50 3.47
C ARG A 631 -7.96 15.26 2.52
N PHE A 632 -7.70 14.76 1.31
CA PHE A 632 -8.73 14.21 0.43
C PHE A 632 -9.20 12.82 0.91
N LYS A 633 -10.32 12.34 0.36
CA LYS A 633 -10.71 10.92 0.45
C LYS A 633 -9.88 10.07 -0.51
N LEU A 634 -9.92 8.74 -0.31
CA LEU A 634 -9.60 7.80 -1.39
C LEU A 634 -10.35 8.20 -2.68
N PRO A 635 -9.70 8.25 -3.87
CA PRO A 635 -10.30 8.82 -5.07
C PRO A 635 -11.67 8.23 -5.45
N GLN A 636 -11.83 6.92 -5.30
CA GLN A 636 -13.06 6.17 -5.56
C GLN A 636 -14.24 6.55 -4.64
N ARG A 637 -13.97 7.26 -3.54
CA ARG A 637 -14.94 7.76 -2.55
C ARG A 637 -15.05 9.30 -2.57
N GLN A 638 -14.30 9.99 -3.44
CA GLN A 638 -14.24 11.44 -3.48
C GLN A 638 -15.40 12.02 -4.31
N ALA A 639 -16.31 12.74 -3.66
CA ALA A 639 -17.37 13.45 -4.38
C ALA A 639 -16.81 14.64 -5.16
N LEU A 640 -17.25 14.82 -6.41
CA LEU A 640 -16.72 15.77 -7.39
C LEU A 640 -17.85 16.47 -8.15
N SER A 641 -17.74 17.79 -8.37
CA SER A 641 -18.57 18.50 -9.35
C SER A 641 -17.84 19.67 -10.04
N TYR A 642 -18.17 19.92 -11.31
CA TYR A 642 -17.84 21.15 -12.03
C TYR A 642 -19.12 21.90 -12.38
N ASN A 643 -19.25 23.14 -11.88
CA ASN A 643 -20.48 23.94 -11.95
C ASN A 643 -21.75 23.23 -11.41
N GLY A 644 -21.59 22.28 -10.49
CA GLY A 644 -22.69 21.49 -9.91
C GLY A 644 -23.16 20.29 -10.76
N ASP A 645 -22.43 19.96 -11.82
CA ASP A 645 -22.58 18.73 -12.61
C ASP A 645 -21.40 17.79 -12.27
N SER A 646 -21.65 16.49 -12.14
CA SER A 646 -20.65 15.46 -11.84
C SER A 646 -20.36 14.54 -13.04
N SER A 647 -20.95 14.82 -14.21
CA SER A 647 -20.77 14.05 -15.45
C SER A 647 -19.76 14.66 -16.42
N ASN A 648 -19.39 15.92 -16.19
CA ASN A 648 -18.41 16.69 -16.94
C ASN A 648 -17.04 16.76 -16.24
N ILE A 649 -16.88 16.11 -15.08
CA ILE A 649 -15.64 16.03 -14.30
C ILE A 649 -15.39 14.59 -13.89
N THR A 650 -14.14 14.15 -13.95
CA THR A 650 -13.65 12.91 -13.36
C THR A 650 -12.24 13.14 -12.81
N TYR A 651 -11.71 12.19 -12.05
CA TYR A 651 -10.29 12.11 -11.74
C TYR A 651 -9.62 11.01 -12.59
N TYR A 652 -8.30 10.94 -12.48
CA TYR A 652 -7.50 9.77 -12.83
C TYR A 652 -6.30 9.76 -11.87
N SER A 653 -6.04 8.65 -11.19
CA SER A 653 -5.01 8.55 -10.16
C SER A 653 -4.37 7.16 -10.17
N ASP A 654 -3.07 7.12 -10.49
CA ASP A 654 -2.22 5.92 -10.41
C ASP A 654 -1.68 5.67 -8.97
N SER A 655 -2.14 6.47 -7.99
CA SER A 655 -1.66 6.45 -6.60
C SER A 655 -2.78 6.75 -5.58
N ASN A 656 -2.47 6.50 -4.31
CA ASN A 656 -3.32 6.72 -3.13
C ASN A 656 -2.89 7.95 -2.31
N GLU A 657 -2.49 9.02 -2.99
CA GLU A 657 -2.16 10.31 -2.36
C GLU A 657 -3.43 10.96 -1.79
N PHE A 658 -3.39 11.39 -0.51
CA PHE A 658 -4.48 12.13 0.14
C PHE A 658 -4.18 13.64 0.25
N ASP A 659 -3.01 14.06 -0.22
CA ASP A 659 -2.50 15.43 -0.20
C ASP A 659 -2.61 16.12 -1.57
N ASP A 660 -2.63 15.36 -2.65
CA ASP A 660 -2.73 15.78 -4.05
C ASP A 660 -3.96 15.13 -4.72
N PHE A 661 -4.54 15.78 -5.73
CA PHE A 661 -5.70 15.24 -6.45
C PHE A 661 -5.83 15.84 -7.84
N VAL A 662 -5.80 14.99 -8.88
CA VAL A 662 -5.84 15.43 -10.28
C VAL A 662 -7.26 15.27 -10.84
N VAL A 663 -7.87 16.39 -11.23
CA VAL A 663 -9.20 16.41 -11.86
C VAL A 663 -9.14 16.78 -13.34
N TYR A 664 -10.02 16.17 -14.11
CA TYR A 664 -10.15 16.29 -15.56
C TYR A 664 -11.57 16.78 -15.86
N ILE A 665 -11.68 18.04 -16.28
CA ILE A 665 -12.94 18.73 -16.60
C ILE A 665 -13.12 18.79 -18.11
N PHE A 666 -14.21 18.22 -18.61
CA PHE A 666 -14.53 18.11 -20.02
C PHE A 666 -15.53 19.21 -20.42
N PRO A 667 -15.33 19.91 -21.56
CA PRO A 667 -16.34 20.82 -22.09
C PRO A 667 -17.65 20.08 -22.36
N SER A 668 -18.78 20.67 -21.98
CA SER A 668 -20.09 20.08 -22.27
C SER A 668 -20.37 20.10 -23.78
N ASP A 669 -20.76 18.96 -24.35
CA ASP A 669 -21.24 18.84 -25.74
C ASP A 669 -22.61 19.54 -25.97
N ALA A 670 -23.21 20.13 -24.93
CA ALA A 670 -24.43 20.92 -25.07
C ALA A 670 -24.17 22.22 -25.84
N GLU A 671 -24.87 22.41 -26.99
CA GLU A 671 -24.85 23.72 -27.66
C GLU A 671 -25.26 24.85 -26.68
N PRO A 672 -24.61 26.02 -26.72
CA PRO A 672 -24.85 27.11 -25.78
C PRO A 672 -26.28 27.64 -25.91
N HIS A 673 -27.13 27.20 -24.99
CA HIS A 673 -28.54 27.54 -24.91
C HIS A 673 -28.78 28.56 -23.80
N THR A 674 -29.72 29.48 -24.00
CA THR A 674 -30.07 30.44 -22.95
C THR A 674 -30.93 29.76 -21.89
N HIS A 675 -30.37 29.56 -20.70
CA HIS A 675 -31.13 29.04 -19.56
C HIS A 675 -32.36 29.91 -19.26
N ILE A 676 -33.52 29.27 -19.14
CA ILE A 676 -34.77 29.88 -18.70
C ILE A 676 -35.12 29.24 -17.36
N TYR A 677 -34.69 29.89 -16.29
CA TYR A 677 -34.96 29.46 -14.93
C TYR A 677 -36.43 29.72 -14.55
N SER A 678 -37.04 28.79 -13.81
CA SER A 678 -38.41 28.89 -13.31
C SER A 678 -38.56 30.01 -12.28
N GLU A 679 -39.64 30.78 -12.33
CA GLU A 679 -40.00 31.74 -11.26
C GLU A 679 -40.41 31.04 -9.95
N GLU A 680 -40.70 29.73 -9.98
CA GLU A 680 -40.98 28.91 -8.79
C GLU A 680 -39.69 28.32 -8.21
N TRP A 681 -39.53 28.40 -6.88
CA TRP A 681 -38.40 27.83 -6.15
C TRP A 681 -38.46 26.30 -6.10
N SER A 682 -37.36 25.64 -6.47
CA SER A 682 -37.09 24.24 -6.17
C SER A 682 -36.34 24.13 -4.85
N SER A 683 -36.42 22.97 -4.18
CA SER A 683 -35.72 22.72 -2.92
C SER A 683 -35.40 21.24 -2.70
N ASP A 684 -34.31 20.99 -1.95
CA ASP A 684 -33.99 19.73 -1.30
C ASP A 684 -33.92 19.96 0.23
N GLU A 685 -33.35 19.02 0.99
CA GLU A 685 -33.22 19.13 2.45
C GLU A 685 -32.27 20.24 2.93
N ASN A 686 -31.32 20.66 2.09
CA ASN A 686 -30.24 21.58 2.46
C ASN A 686 -30.42 22.97 1.83
N ASN A 687 -30.84 23.02 0.57
CA ASN A 687 -30.86 24.23 -0.26
C ASN A 687 -32.17 24.46 -1.03
N HIS A 688 -32.34 25.68 -1.54
CA HIS A 688 -33.33 26.06 -2.55
C HIS A 688 -32.69 26.82 -3.71
N TRP A 689 -33.24 26.69 -4.91
CA TRP A 689 -32.72 27.28 -6.16
C TRP A 689 -33.85 27.51 -7.17
N HIS A 690 -33.61 28.36 -8.17
CA HIS A 690 -34.42 28.42 -9.38
C HIS A 690 -33.92 27.39 -10.40
N ALA A 691 -34.77 26.47 -10.83
CA ALA A 691 -34.40 25.37 -11.74
C ALA A 691 -34.66 25.70 -13.21
N CYS A 692 -33.77 25.26 -14.11
CA CYS A 692 -33.97 25.27 -15.56
C CYS A 692 -34.43 23.87 -16.04
N GLU A 693 -35.14 23.78 -17.18
CA GLU A 693 -35.65 22.52 -17.76
C GLU A 693 -34.52 21.52 -18.12
N CYS A 694 -33.29 22.01 -18.31
CA CYS A 694 -32.10 21.19 -18.54
C CYS A 694 -31.41 20.68 -17.26
N GLY A 695 -31.93 20.98 -16.06
CA GLY A 695 -31.38 20.55 -14.78
C GLY A 695 -30.50 21.58 -14.06
N ALA A 696 -29.97 22.58 -14.76
CA ALA A 696 -29.15 23.64 -14.17
C ALA A 696 -29.86 24.40 -13.05
N LYS A 697 -29.11 24.77 -12.00
CA LYS A 697 -29.58 25.49 -10.80
C LYS A 697 -29.03 26.92 -10.77
N ALA A 698 -29.89 27.91 -10.53
CA ALA A 698 -29.51 29.30 -10.29
C ALA A 698 -29.99 29.81 -8.92
N ASP A 699 -29.35 30.86 -8.41
CA ASP A 699 -29.66 31.49 -7.11
C ASP A 699 -29.72 30.49 -5.92
N THR A 700 -28.90 29.43 -5.98
CA THR A 700 -28.84 28.39 -4.96
C THR A 700 -28.43 28.96 -3.59
N ALA A 701 -29.26 28.76 -2.58
CA ALA A 701 -29.01 29.22 -1.21
C ALA A 701 -29.50 28.22 -0.15
N ALA A 702 -28.80 28.20 0.99
CA ALA A 702 -29.20 27.41 2.15
C ALA A 702 -30.52 27.92 2.77
N HIS A 703 -31.31 27.01 3.34
CA HIS A 703 -32.64 27.33 3.85
C HIS A 703 -32.66 28.36 4.98
N THR A 704 -33.24 29.54 4.71
CA THR A 704 -33.54 30.54 5.74
C THR A 704 -34.85 30.19 6.44
N TYR A 705 -34.77 29.45 7.54
CA TYR A 705 -35.93 29.00 8.31
C TYR A 705 -36.46 30.06 9.29
N GLY A 706 -37.78 30.04 9.52
CA GLY A 706 -38.41 30.77 10.63
C GLY A 706 -38.24 30.10 12.00
N GLU A 707 -38.88 30.69 13.02
CA GLU A 707 -39.00 30.13 14.37
C GLU A 707 -39.63 28.73 14.36
N TRP A 708 -39.21 27.88 15.29
CA TRP A 708 -39.77 26.54 15.48
C TRP A 708 -41.20 26.60 16.06
N SER A 709 -42.11 25.83 15.47
CA SER A 709 -43.47 25.59 15.98
C SER A 709 -43.58 24.17 16.53
N VAL A 710 -44.03 24.00 17.78
CA VAL A 710 -44.26 22.67 18.36
C VAL A 710 -45.55 22.10 17.79
N THR A 711 -45.44 20.98 17.07
CA THR A 711 -46.58 20.27 16.44
C THR A 711 -47.14 19.17 17.33
N LYS A 712 -46.31 18.60 18.20
CA LYS A 712 -46.70 17.67 19.27
C LYS A 712 -45.86 17.96 20.51
N GLU A 713 -46.52 18.24 21.63
CA GLU A 713 -45.82 18.34 22.92
C GLU A 713 -45.21 16.98 23.31
N ALA A 714 -44.05 17.02 23.95
CA ALA A 714 -43.46 15.83 24.56
C ALA A 714 -44.23 15.43 25.83
N THR A 715 -44.08 14.18 26.23
CA THR A 715 -44.65 13.62 27.47
C THR A 715 -43.63 12.70 28.14
N GLU A 716 -43.94 12.19 29.33
CA GLU A 716 -43.07 11.24 30.06
C GLU A 716 -42.90 9.88 29.34
N THR A 717 -43.75 9.55 28.38
CA THR A 717 -43.76 8.24 27.68
C THR A 717 -43.74 8.31 26.15
N GLU A 718 -43.98 9.49 25.57
CA GLU A 718 -43.93 9.71 24.12
C GLU A 718 -43.15 10.98 23.78
N THR A 719 -42.29 10.90 22.77
CA THR A 719 -41.61 12.04 22.17
C THR A 719 -42.61 13.03 21.54
N GLY A 720 -42.24 14.30 21.56
CA GLY A 720 -42.92 15.37 20.83
C GLY A 720 -42.33 15.58 19.43
N SER A 721 -42.77 16.64 18.76
CA SER A 721 -42.23 17.09 17.48
C SER A 721 -42.39 18.59 17.29
N ARG A 722 -41.47 19.19 16.52
CA ARG A 722 -41.51 20.58 16.07
C ARG A 722 -41.27 20.67 14.56
N GLU A 723 -41.88 21.66 13.92
CA GLU A 723 -41.69 21.98 12.50
C GLU A 723 -41.23 23.43 12.32
N ARG A 724 -40.51 23.72 11.24
CA ARG A 724 -40.23 25.08 10.77
C ARG A 724 -40.18 25.12 9.25
N THR A 725 -40.56 26.26 8.69
CA THR A 725 -40.66 26.46 7.24
C THR A 725 -39.61 27.47 6.76
N CYS A 726 -38.99 27.20 5.62
CA CYS A 726 -38.10 28.15 4.95
C CYS A 726 -38.92 29.32 4.39
N THR A 727 -38.55 30.55 4.72
CA THR A 727 -39.32 31.76 4.38
C THR A 727 -39.15 32.21 2.91
N VAL A 728 -38.59 31.37 2.06
CA VAL A 728 -38.27 31.67 0.65
C VAL A 728 -38.94 30.68 -0.30
N CYS A 729 -38.81 29.37 -0.02
CA CYS A 729 -39.24 28.28 -0.88
C CYS A 729 -40.35 27.38 -0.28
N ASP A 730 -40.89 27.74 0.90
CA ASP A 730 -41.87 26.97 1.68
C ASP A 730 -41.45 25.53 2.07
N TYR A 731 -40.18 25.14 1.91
CA TYR A 731 -39.65 23.86 2.38
C TYR A 731 -39.82 23.68 3.90
N MET A 732 -40.25 22.50 4.34
CA MET A 732 -40.64 22.23 5.73
C MET A 732 -39.72 21.20 6.40
N GLN A 733 -38.98 21.64 7.41
CA GLN A 733 -38.16 20.78 8.25
C GLN A 733 -38.94 20.35 9.50
N THR A 734 -38.86 19.07 9.87
CA THR A 734 -39.49 18.50 11.09
C THR A 734 -38.43 17.82 11.95
N GLU A 735 -38.54 17.95 13.27
CA GLU A 735 -37.61 17.40 14.27
C GLU A 735 -38.38 16.81 15.46
N THR A 736 -37.88 15.74 16.08
CA THR A 736 -38.49 15.11 17.27
C THR A 736 -38.00 15.72 18.56
N ILE A 737 -38.90 15.95 19.52
CA ILE A 737 -38.57 16.45 20.86
C ILE A 737 -38.46 15.24 21.83
N PRO A 738 -37.37 15.10 22.62
CA PRO A 738 -37.23 14.04 23.63
C PRO A 738 -38.37 14.00 24.65
N VAL A 739 -38.53 12.86 25.34
CA VAL A 739 -39.49 12.69 26.45
C VAL A 739 -39.16 13.59 27.64
N ILE A 740 -40.16 13.88 28.47
CA ILE A 740 -40.01 14.68 29.69
C ILE A 740 -39.60 13.77 30.86
N GLU A 741 -38.49 14.08 31.54
CA GLU A 741 -38.09 13.38 32.76
C GLU A 741 -38.97 13.78 33.96
N HIS A 742 -39.31 12.83 34.83
CA HIS A 742 -40.05 13.08 36.07
C HIS A 742 -39.22 12.70 37.31
N GLU A 743 -39.37 13.43 38.41
CA GLU A 743 -38.74 13.07 39.69
C GLU A 743 -39.45 11.87 40.33
N HIS A 744 -38.70 10.81 40.68
CA HIS A 744 -39.27 9.64 41.34
C HIS A 744 -39.54 9.90 42.84
N SER A 745 -40.79 9.69 43.27
CA SER A 745 -41.17 9.71 44.68
C SER A 745 -41.45 8.29 45.17
N TYR A 746 -40.59 7.78 46.04
CA TYR A 746 -40.68 6.42 46.58
C TYR A 746 -41.49 6.38 47.88
N SER A 747 -42.37 5.38 48.01
CA SER A 747 -43.21 5.18 49.20
C SER A 747 -42.41 4.78 50.44
N GLU A 748 -42.71 5.38 51.59
CA GLU A 748 -42.16 4.97 52.90
C GLU A 748 -42.59 3.54 53.33
N GLU A 749 -43.60 2.94 52.69
CA GLU A 749 -43.99 1.54 52.93
C GLU A 749 -43.12 0.55 52.13
N TRP A 750 -42.53 -0.42 52.83
CA TRP A 750 -41.73 -1.48 52.22
C TRP A 750 -42.59 -2.45 51.38
N SER A 751 -42.32 -2.49 50.07
CA SER A 751 -42.76 -3.57 49.18
C SER A 751 -41.87 -4.81 49.36
N SER A 752 -42.38 -6.00 49.05
CA SER A 752 -41.60 -7.25 49.12
C SER A 752 -42.07 -8.33 48.15
N ASP A 753 -41.13 -9.17 47.73
CA ASP A 753 -41.37 -10.46 47.07
C ASP A 753 -40.77 -11.62 47.90
N GLU A 754 -40.62 -12.80 47.33
CA GLU A 754 -40.05 -13.99 48.00
C GLU A 754 -38.55 -13.86 48.34
N ASN A 755 -37.81 -12.98 47.66
CA ASN A 755 -36.36 -12.84 47.78
C ASN A 755 -35.95 -11.52 48.46
N ASN A 756 -36.61 -10.41 48.11
CA ASN A 756 -36.19 -9.05 48.45
C ASN A 756 -37.33 -8.16 48.98
N HIS A 757 -36.96 -7.01 49.55
CA HIS A 757 -37.83 -5.87 49.83
C HIS A 757 -37.23 -4.58 49.25
N TRP A 758 -38.08 -3.60 48.93
CA TRP A 758 -37.71 -2.33 48.30
C TRP A 758 -38.74 -1.22 48.60
N HIS A 759 -38.34 0.04 48.43
CA HIS A 759 -39.27 1.17 48.37
C HIS A 759 -39.73 1.38 46.92
N ALA A 760 -41.04 1.49 46.69
CA ALA A 760 -41.63 1.53 45.34
C ALA A 760 -42.08 2.96 44.96
N CYS A 761 -41.80 3.38 43.73
CA CYS A 761 -42.41 4.55 43.10
C CYS A 761 -43.68 4.15 42.34
N GLU A 762 -44.64 5.07 42.18
CA GLU A 762 -45.91 4.80 41.47
C GLU A 762 -45.70 4.45 39.98
N CYS A 763 -44.61 4.91 39.36
CA CYS A 763 -44.20 4.52 38.00
C CYS A 763 -43.58 3.10 37.89
N GLY A 764 -43.44 2.38 39.00
CA GLY A 764 -42.91 1.01 39.05
C GLY A 764 -41.41 0.89 39.34
N ALA A 765 -40.66 2.01 39.39
CA ALA A 765 -39.26 2.02 39.79
C ALA A 765 -39.08 1.53 41.25
N LYS A 766 -37.94 0.88 41.52
CA LYS A 766 -37.57 0.34 42.85
C LYS A 766 -36.32 1.03 43.40
N ALA A 767 -36.40 1.55 44.62
CA ALA A 767 -35.26 2.02 45.40
C ALA A 767 -34.97 1.09 46.58
N ASP A 768 -33.76 1.18 47.15
CA ASP A 768 -33.36 0.48 48.38
C ASP A 768 -33.65 -1.04 48.38
N THR A 769 -33.44 -1.69 47.24
CA THR A 769 -33.74 -3.13 47.09
C THR A 769 -32.71 -3.98 47.85
N ALA A 770 -33.17 -4.71 48.86
CA ALA A 770 -32.33 -5.53 49.73
C ALA A 770 -32.93 -6.92 49.99
N ALA A 771 -32.08 -7.92 50.20
CA ALA A 771 -32.49 -9.28 50.54
C ALA A 771 -33.07 -9.36 51.96
N HIS A 772 -34.02 -10.29 52.17
CA HIS A 772 -34.72 -10.42 53.46
C HIS A 772 -33.81 -10.77 54.64
N THR A 773 -33.70 -9.83 55.59
CA THR A 773 -33.06 -10.08 56.89
C THR A 773 -34.07 -10.71 57.84
N TYR A 774 -34.03 -12.04 57.98
CA TYR A 774 -34.95 -12.80 58.83
C TYR A 774 -34.41 -13.03 60.26
N GLY A 775 -35.32 -13.08 61.23
CA GLY A 775 -35.03 -13.56 62.59
C GLY A 775 -34.96 -15.09 62.73
N GLU A 776 -34.88 -15.54 63.99
CA GLU A 776 -34.96 -16.95 64.40
C GLU A 776 -36.22 -17.67 63.89
N TRP A 777 -36.12 -18.97 63.66
CA TRP A 777 -37.25 -19.81 63.26
C TRP A 777 -38.18 -20.14 64.44
N SER A 778 -39.47 -19.82 64.29
CA SER A 778 -40.54 -20.20 65.21
C SER A 778 -41.28 -21.44 64.69
N VAL A 779 -41.45 -22.48 65.49
CA VAL A 779 -42.24 -23.67 65.11
C VAL A 779 -43.74 -23.35 65.21
N THR A 780 -44.43 -23.34 64.08
CA THR A 780 -45.87 -23.05 63.98
C THR A 780 -46.73 -24.31 64.08
N LYS A 781 -46.17 -25.46 63.71
CA LYS A 781 -46.77 -26.78 63.91
C LYS A 781 -45.66 -27.79 64.22
N GLU A 782 -45.77 -28.49 65.33
CA GLU A 782 -44.87 -29.61 65.65
C GLU A 782 -45.00 -30.75 64.62
N ALA A 783 -43.87 -31.39 64.31
CA ALA A 783 -43.87 -32.62 63.54
C ALA A 783 -44.32 -33.81 64.40
N THR A 784 -44.91 -34.82 63.77
CA THR A 784 -45.37 -36.05 64.45
C THR A 784 -44.79 -37.28 63.74
N GLU A 785 -45.10 -38.49 64.23
CA GLU A 785 -44.64 -39.74 63.60
C GLU A 785 -45.17 -39.96 62.17
N THR A 786 -46.25 -39.25 61.76
CA THR A 786 -46.90 -39.42 60.46
C THR A 786 -47.23 -38.14 59.71
N GLU A 787 -47.18 -36.97 60.34
CA GLU A 787 -47.41 -35.67 59.70
C GLU A 787 -46.19 -34.75 59.82
N THR A 788 -45.91 -34.01 58.75
CA THR A 788 -44.95 -32.90 58.76
C THR A 788 -45.45 -31.76 59.66
N GLY A 789 -44.51 -31.14 60.36
CA GLY A 789 -44.69 -29.86 61.03
C GLY A 789 -44.43 -28.68 60.09
N SER A 790 -44.38 -27.48 60.65
CA SER A 790 -43.99 -26.25 59.96
C SER A 790 -43.32 -25.27 60.91
N LYS A 791 -42.44 -24.44 60.35
CA LYS A 791 -41.77 -23.31 61.02
C LYS A 791 -41.90 -22.07 60.16
N GLU A 792 -41.96 -20.90 60.78
CA GLU A 792 -41.95 -19.59 60.11
C GLU A 792 -40.87 -18.68 60.67
N ARG A 793 -40.40 -17.72 59.88
CA ARG A 793 -39.58 -16.60 60.34
C ARG A 793 -39.94 -15.32 59.60
N THR A 794 -39.89 -14.21 60.30
CA THR A 794 -40.31 -12.90 59.78
C THR A 794 -39.08 -12.05 59.44
N CYS A 795 -39.13 -11.34 58.32
CA CYS A 795 -38.14 -10.34 57.97
C CYS A 795 -38.29 -9.12 58.89
N THR A 796 -37.20 -8.70 59.53
CA THR A 796 -37.24 -7.63 60.54
C THR A 796 -37.42 -6.22 59.96
N VAL A 797 -37.35 -6.07 58.63
CA VAL A 797 -37.48 -4.79 57.91
C VAL A 797 -38.88 -4.61 57.34
N CYS A 798 -39.30 -5.50 56.44
CA CYS A 798 -40.55 -5.41 55.69
C CYS A 798 -41.70 -6.28 56.24
N ALA A 799 -41.49 -7.00 57.35
CA ALA A 799 -42.42 -7.95 57.95
C ALA A 799 -42.88 -9.14 57.07
N TYR A 800 -42.24 -9.39 55.92
CA TYR A 800 -42.47 -10.58 55.09
C TYR A 800 -42.23 -11.89 55.89
N VAL A 801 -43.10 -12.89 55.76
CA VAL A 801 -43.03 -14.15 56.54
C VAL A 801 -42.68 -15.33 55.63
N GLN A 802 -41.49 -15.89 55.83
CA GLN A 802 -41.08 -17.14 55.18
C GLN A 802 -41.57 -18.33 56.02
N THR A 803 -42.16 -19.33 55.36
CA THR A 803 -42.62 -20.59 56.00
C THR A 803 -41.95 -21.80 55.37
N GLU A 804 -41.46 -22.74 56.18
CA GLU A 804 -40.86 -24.01 55.78
C GLU A 804 -41.54 -25.20 56.50
N ALA A 805 -41.52 -26.38 55.87
CA ALA A 805 -42.03 -27.61 56.46
C ALA A 805 -40.97 -28.33 57.33
N ILE A 806 -41.40 -29.02 58.38
CA ILE A 806 -40.55 -29.85 59.24
C ILE A 806 -40.88 -31.33 58.95
N PRO A 807 -39.90 -32.20 58.62
CA PRO A 807 -40.16 -33.61 58.33
C PRO A 807 -40.70 -34.39 59.53
N ALA A 808 -41.44 -35.47 59.26
CA ALA A 808 -42.04 -36.35 60.28
C ALA A 808 -40.99 -37.18 61.04
N ALA A 809 -41.23 -37.43 62.33
CA ALA A 809 -40.26 -38.06 63.24
C ALA A 809 -40.43 -39.59 63.32
N GLY A 810 -39.61 -40.34 62.56
CA GLY A 810 -39.68 -41.81 62.51
C GLY A 810 -39.07 -42.52 63.74
N THR A 811 -39.61 -43.71 64.05
CA THR A 811 -39.20 -44.52 65.21
C THR A 811 -38.00 -45.45 64.95
N GLY A 812 -36.94 -45.41 65.79
CA GLY A 812 -36.02 -46.54 65.96
C GLY A 812 -34.55 -46.22 66.27
N GLU A 813 -34.13 -46.48 67.51
CA GLU A 813 -32.72 -46.63 67.95
C GLU A 813 -32.36 -48.13 68.12
N PRO A 814 -31.08 -48.53 68.23
CA PRO A 814 -29.87 -47.89 67.67
C PRO A 814 -28.88 -48.89 67.02
N THR A 815 -28.00 -48.42 66.14
CA THR A 815 -26.70 -49.08 65.85
C THR A 815 -25.57 -48.06 65.61
N ASP A 816 -24.76 -47.85 66.65
CA ASP A 816 -23.33 -47.46 66.59
C ASP A 816 -22.58 -48.22 65.45
N SER A 817 -21.47 -47.77 64.82
CA SER A 817 -20.65 -46.53 64.79
C SER A 817 -19.59 -46.75 63.66
N THR A 818 -18.79 -45.83 63.09
CA THR A 818 -18.38 -44.42 63.29
C THR A 818 -18.41 -43.66 61.93
N ASP A 819 -18.65 -42.35 61.80
CA ASP A 819 -17.78 -41.16 62.07
C ASP A 819 -16.59 -40.96 61.07
N PRO A 820 -16.34 -39.74 60.54
CA PRO A 820 -17.14 -39.15 59.46
C PRO A 820 -16.29 -38.56 58.30
N THR A 821 -16.93 -37.86 57.34
CA THR A 821 -16.24 -37.18 56.21
C THR A 821 -16.83 -35.78 55.98
N ASP A 822 -15.92 -34.82 55.74
CA ASP A 822 -16.03 -33.46 55.18
C ASP A 822 -17.29 -32.57 55.29
N SER A 823 -16.98 -31.30 55.65
CA SER A 823 -17.65 -30.05 55.21
C SER A 823 -19.07 -29.74 55.73
N SER A 824 -19.45 -28.46 55.98
CA SER A 824 -18.72 -27.19 55.82
C SER A 824 -18.99 -26.15 56.94
N ASP A 825 -18.33 -25.01 56.82
CA ASP A 825 -18.75 -23.65 57.26
C ASP A 825 -18.72 -23.18 58.73
N SER A 826 -17.67 -22.38 58.98
CA SER A 826 -17.70 -20.96 59.38
C SER A 826 -18.54 -20.44 60.57
N GLN A 827 -17.83 -19.82 61.52
CA GLN A 827 -18.27 -18.68 62.33
C GLN A 827 -17.15 -17.64 62.43
N GLY A 828 -17.49 -16.36 62.60
CA GLY A 828 -16.55 -15.24 62.76
C GLY A 828 -16.49 -14.34 61.50
N GLN A 829 -17.42 -13.40 61.26
CA GLN A 829 -17.72 -12.16 62.02
C GLN A 829 -16.67 -11.03 61.83
N GLN A 830 -17.05 -9.97 61.09
CA GLN A 830 -16.76 -8.52 61.30
C GLN A 830 -15.31 -8.05 61.54
N ASP A 831 -14.79 -6.95 60.98
CA ASP A 831 -15.33 -5.87 60.12
C ASP A 831 -14.12 -5.03 59.58
N PRO A 832 -14.26 -3.74 59.21
CA PRO A 832 -14.57 -3.20 57.89
C PRO A 832 -13.35 -2.62 57.13
N SER A 833 -13.52 -2.39 55.82
CA SER A 833 -13.18 -1.09 55.21
C SER A 833 -13.94 -0.96 53.88
N GLY A 834 -14.33 0.26 53.51
CA GLY A 834 -14.95 0.55 52.22
C GLY A 834 -14.18 1.60 51.43
N ASP A 835 -14.37 1.58 50.12
CA ASP A 835 -14.38 2.77 49.27
C ASP A 835 -15.38 2.50 48.12
N THR A 836 -15.90 3.54 47.45
CA THR A 836 -16.99 3.41 46.47
C THR A 836 -16.82 4.35 45.29
N GLY A 837 -16.77 3.79 44.07
CA GLY A 837 -16.82 4.53 42.82
C GLY A 837 -17.77 3.89 41.80
N ILE A 838 -18.88 4.59 41.53
CA ILE A 838 -19.74 4.56 40.32
C ILE A 838 -20.37 3.19 39.93
N PRO A 839 -21.71 3.07 39.88
CA PRO A 839 -22.40 1.88 39.37
C PRO A 839 -22.59 1.90 37.84
N GLN A 840 -22.56 0.72 37.21
CA GLN A 840 -23.08 0.50 35.85
C GLN A 840 -24.55 0.04 35.88
N THR A 841 -25.26 0.25 34.78
CA THR A 841 -26.58 -0.36 34.52
C THR A 841 -26.43 -1.84 34.14
N GLY A 842 -27.43 -2.67 34.43
CA GLY A 842 -27.35 -4.11 34.14
C GLY A 842 -28.59 -4.90 34.52
N ASP A 843 -29.62 -4.87 33.66
CA ASP A 843 -30.81 -5.70 33.82
C ASP A 843 -30.61 -7.09 33.18
N SER A 844 -31.08 -8.15 33.85
CA SER A 844 -30.88 -9.53 33.39
C SER A 844 -31.90 -10.47 34.05
N SER A 845 -32.28 -11.63 33.50
CA SER A 845 -32.23 -12.14 32.13
C SER A 845 -33.23 -13.31 32.03
N ASN A 846 -33.73 -13.65 30.84
CA ASN A 846 -34.61 -14.83 30.65
C ASN A 846 -33.95 -15.91 29.76
N MET A 847 -32.69 -16.19 30.06
CA MET A 847 -31.76 -16.99 29.24
C MET A 847 -32.28 -18.40 28.89
N MET A 848 -32.91 -19.07 29.86
CA MET A 848 -33.38 -20.46 29.73
C MET A 848 -34.50 -20.63 28.69
N LEU A 849 -35.33 -19.60 28.48
CA LEU A 849 -36.43 -19.66 27.52
C LEU A 849 -35.92 -19.58 26.07
N TRP A 850 -34.88 -18.77 25.84
CA TRP A 850 -34.20 -18.65 24.54
C TRP A 850 -33.35 -19.88 24.18
N ILE A 851 -32.59 -20.43 25.15
CA ILE A 851 -31.84 -21.68 24.96
C ILE A 851 -32.77 -22.83 24.57
N SER A 852 -33.94 -22.91 25.20
CA SER A 852 -34.97 -23.91 24.88
C SER A 852 -35.52 -23.79 23.45
N LEU A 853 -35.54 -22.57 22.90
CA LEU A 853 -36.05 -22.30 21.56
C LEU A 853 -35.02 -22.63 20.46
N MET A 854 -33.74 -22.30 20.67
CA MET A 854 -32.67 -22.61 19.70
C MET A 854 -32.40 -24.12 19.57
N LEU A 855 -32.47 -24.88 20.66
CA LEU A 855 -32.27 -26.33 20.61
C LEU A 855 -33.34 -27.05 19.77
N ALA A 856 -34.52 -26.45 19.59
CA ALA A 856 -35.58 -26.98 18.72
C ALA A 856 -35.33 -26.70 17.22
N SER A 857 -34.64 -25.62 16.84
CA SER A 857 -34.36 -25.30 15.43
C SER A 857 -33.14 -26.06 14.88
N CYS A 858 -32.06 -26.19 15.67
CA CYS A 858 -30.84 -26.88 15.25
C CYS A 858 -31.06 -28.36 14.86
N GLY A 859 -32.05 -29.03 15.46
CA GLY A 859 -32.36 -30.43 15.16
C GLY A 859 -32.89 -30.69 13.74
N GLY A 860 -33.53 -29.69 13.11
CA GLY A 860 -34.10 -29.84 11.76
C GLY A 860 -33.06 -29.86 10.65
N VAL A 861 -32.05 -28.99 10.73
CA VAL A 861 -31.05 -28.79 9.66
C VAL A 861 -30.10 -29.97 9.54
N LEU A 862 -29.61 -30.49 10.67
CA LEU A 862 -28.76 -31.70 10.72
C LEU A 862 -29.44 -32.94 10.13
N GLY A 863 -30.77 -33.05 10.30
CA GLY A 863 -31.57 -34.14 9.72
C GLY A 863 -31.56 -34.15 8.18
N MET A 864 -31.62 -32.97 7.54
CA MET A 864 -31.61 -32.88 6.07
C MET A 864 -30.22 -33.13 5.47
N LEU A 865 -29.14 -32.68 6.12
CA LEU A 865 -27.77 -32.89 5.65
C LEU A 865 -27.38 -34.37 5.63
N LEU A 866 -27.77 -35.14 6.66
CA LEU A 866 -27.55 -36.59 6.70
C LEU A 866 -28.42 -37.36 5.70
N TYR A 867 -29.61 -36.85 5.34
CA TYR A 867 -30.45 -37.46 4.31
C TYR A 867 -29.88 -37.25 2.90
N ARG A 868 -29.33 -36.06 2.58
CA ARG A 868 -28.67 -35.80 1.29
C ARG A 868 -27.41 -36.65 1.10
N ARG A 869 -26.52 -36.73 2.10
CA ARG A 869 -25.29 -37.56 2.00
C ARG A 869 -25.56 -39.06 1.78
N LYS A 870 -26.76 -39.56 2.10
CA LYS A 870 -27.12 -40.98 1.89
C LYS A 870 -27.76 -41.30 0.52
N LYS A 871 -27.86 -40.32 -0.39
CA LYS A 871 -28.37 -40.50 -1.76
C LYS A 871 -27.32 -40.23 -2.86
N ALA A 872 -26.07 -39.99 -2.47
CA ALA A 872 -24.91 -39.90 -3.36
C ALA A 872 -23.97 -41.13 -3.24
N ALA A 873 -24.49 -42.24 -2.70
CA ALA A 873 -23.75 -43.47 -2.40
C ALA A 873 -24.64 -44.72 -2.57
N ALA A 874 -25.50 -44.70 -3.60
CA ALA A 874 -26.41 -45.78 -4.00
C ALA A 874 -26.75 -45.66 -5.49
#